data_AF-A0A7S2N1K7-F1
#
_entry.id   AF-A0A7S2N1K7-F1
#
_cell.length_a   1.000
_cell.length_b   1.000
_cell.length_c   1.000
_cell.angle_alpha   90.00
_cell.angle_beta   90.00
_cell.angle_gamma   90.00
#
_symmetry.space_group_name_H-M   'P 1'
#
loop_
_entity.id
_entity.type
_entity.pdbx_description
1 polymer ?
#
loop_
_entity_poly.entity_id
_entity_poly.type
_entity_poly.pdbx_seq_one_letter_code
_entity_poly.pdbx_strand_id
1 'polypeptide(L)'
;GPASMAAQSTQCWVWCPASQTKGAQFKHPAEVPLDDEDAARACFVECVKGPRVARISPAMLLQTKGNLCLIAEKGATREVPKYMVLPWYEGLLILETLEANEGQPGFLAVGWFDSELKAVLDKERGKFSAGRLNGTLYAEKRLINIAVTGARFSDGEREWQYRREKLRSDDIASLADGEDAGGYFGVKEVIDYLPPWEAFLKEKCGFYQEFYQVQWSHPFSVVDYSSVENGSGTGATWEPDECLPADLDALRLQAKKTWIRRRREAEKEAAKRPQGSPSPGNAPSASPSGGSVKRPNVVTPTQATRSTPPPPAKVARLRRDGEALDRDMMHSRVGHDFEPGDAEKKLGHIRSGWPKSAAEYPRGYAVASPPGFCWAECDCMDDARPQRTSELRKGWLEDLPRAEAAKVAIAAFSEQKSFVFRRGTVSKRCYFETATENTGDLTHAQAASDLAHFVDRALHAVLQKIPAASLSSEGDPVIIPARMVLSEDLDYEPLRFMAASDVELPPWARVDSDTGRLALNRLPTANELPAQLRIQFAHAEGRLEDTGAHLTVTVIPDMPTQAWVMATKPLVDRFADVSKSNLERGVRASLQERFSEIYDFDGNGGKGIALQRPLGVWLDVMGRILRLLRSAAGANLAFPH
;
A
#
# COMPACT_ATOMS: atom_id res chain seq x y z
N GLY A 1 33.00 -22.70 -35.21
CA GLY A 1 33.03 -23.60 -34.04
C GLY A 1 32.94 -22.77 -32.79
N PRO A 2 32.10 -23.12 -31.81
CA PRO A 2 32.02 -22.37 -30.57
C PRO A 2 33.29 -22.63 -29.75
N ALA A 3 33.97 -21.57 -29.33
CA ALA A 3 35.16 -21.66 -28.49
C ALA A 3 34.76 -22.21 -27.10
N SER A 4 35.42 -23.28 -26.68
CA SER A 4 35.33 -23.83 -25.33
C SER A 4 35.85 -22.80 -24.33
N MET A 5 34.95 -22.02 -23.71
CA MET A 5 35.30 -21.22 -22.55
C MET A 5 35.71 -22.17 -21.42
N ALA A 6 36.99 -22.18 -21.06
CA ALA A 6 37.46 -22.88 -19.87
C ALA A 6 36.70 -22.33 -18.65
N ALA A 7 35.92 -23.18 -17.99
CA ALA A 7 35.16 -22.81 -16.81
C ALA A 7 36.14 -22.34 -15.71
N GLN A 8 36.10 -21.05 -15.37
CA GLN A 8 36.90 -20.49 -14.28
C GLN A 8 36.33 -21.01 -12.96
N SER A 9 37.08 -21.87 -12.27
CA SER A 9 36.71 -22.29 -10.93
C SER A 9 36.90 -21.13 -9.96
N THR A 10 35.90 -20.87 -9.12
CA THR A 10 35.91 -19.73 -8.18
C THR A 10 35.67 -20.24 -6.76
N GLN A 11 36.40 -19.71 -5.78
CA GLN A 11 36.15 -20.03 -4.37
C GLN A 11 34.77 -19.53 -3.94
N CYS A 12 34.08 -20.34 -3.14
CA CYS A 12 32.76 -20.03 -2.60
C CYS A 12 32.56 -20.73 -1.24
N TRP A 13 31.45 -20.44 -0.61
CA TRP A 13 30.96 -21.20 0.54
C TRP A 13 29.67 -21.92 0.13
N VAL A 14 29.40 -23.04 0.79
CA VAL A 14 28.10 -23.71 0.69
C VAL A 14 27.45 -23.75 2.07
N TRP A 15 26.17 -23.43 2.11
CA TRP A 15 25.34 -23.59 3.30
C TRP A 15 25.11 -25.08 3.57
N CYS A 16 25.31 -25.49 4.81
CA CYS A 16 25.13 -26.85 5.30
C CYS A 16 24.30 -26.83 6.60
N PRO A 17 23.63 -27.93 6.97
CA PRO A 17 23.01 -28.04 8.28
C PRO A 17 24.04 -27.79 9.39
N ALA A 18 23.67 -27.02 10.41
CA ALA A 18 24.54 -26.75 11.56
C ALA A 18 24.89 -28.05 12.30
N SER A 19 23.92 -28.96 12.45
CA SER A 19 24.14 -30.30 12.98
C SER A 19 24.75 -31.23 11.92
N GLN A 20 25.77 -32.00 12.31
CA GLN A 20 26.38 -33.02 11.46
C GLN A 20 25.68 -34.39 11.57
N THR A 21 24.54 -34.48 12.27
CA THR A 21 23.80 -35.74 12.41
C THR A 21 23.35 -36.23 11.04
N LYS A 22 23.59 -37.52 10.74
CA LYS A 22 23.12 -38.17 9.51
C LYS A 22 21.60 -38.01 9.40
N GLY A 23 21.14 -37.40 8.31
CA GLY A 23 19.71 -37.17 8.03
C GLY A 23 19.19 -35.78 8.42
N ALA A 24 20.03 -34.89 8.95
CA ALA A 24 19.62 -33.50 9.17
C ALA A 24 19.22 -32.84 7.83
N GLN A 25 17.95 -32.45 7.71
CA GLN A 25 17.45 -31.73 6.55
C GLN A 25 18.03 -30.31 6.55
N PHE A 26 18.51 -29.88 5.38
CA PHE A 26 18.98 -28.52 5.21
C PHE A 26 17.81 -27.53 5.26
N LYS A 27 17.95 -26.49 6.08
CA LYS A 27 17.06 -25.32 6.13
C LYS A 27 17.89 -24.09 5.78
N HIS A 28 17.44 -23.30 4.81
CA HIS A 28 18.20 -22.12 4.41
C HIS A 28 18.11 -21.05 5.51
N PRO A 29 19.21 -20.37 5.89
CA PRO A 29 19.18 -19.42 7.01
C PRO A 29 18.40 -18.13 6.76
N ALA A 30 17.85 -17.93 5.56
CA ALA A 30 16.92 -16.84 5.24
C ALA A 30 15.46 -17.30 5.14
N GLU A 31 15.19 -18.60 5.29
CA GLU A 31 13.86 -19.18 5.13
C GLU A 31 13.04 -19.05 6.41
N VAL A 32 11.83 -18.51 6.29
CA VAL A 32 10.86 -18.40 7.38
C VAL A 32 9.86 -19.54 7.28
N PRO A 33 9.61 -20.31 8.35
CA PRO A 33 8.57 -21.36 8.33
C PRO A 33 7.17 -20.72 8.26
N LEU A 34 6.44 -20.95 7.16
CA LEU A 34 5.10 -20.38 6.94
C LEU A 34 3.96 -21.30 7.37
N ASP A 35 4.08 -22.62 7.13
CA ASP A 35 2.97 -23.58 7.26
C ASP A 35 3.18 -24.67 8.32
N ASP A 36 4.22 -24.55 9.15
CA ASP A 36 4.58 -25.52 10.19
C ASP A 36 4.71 -24.81 11.53
N GLU A 37 3.67 -24.94 12.37
CA GLU A 37 3.57 -24.29 13.68
C GLU A 37 4.69 -24.72 14.63
N ASP A 38 5.12 -25.98 14.59
CA ASP A 38 6.22 -26.47 15.41
C ASP A 38 7.56 -25.91 14.94
N ALA A 39 7.78 -25.82 13.62
CA ALA A 39 8.97 -25.17 13.07
C ALA A 39 8.98 -23.65 13.35
N ALA A 40 7.83 -22.98 13.28
CA ALA A 40 7.69 -21.57 13.64
C ALA A 40 7.95 -21.34 15.12
N ARG A 41 7.40 -22.17 16.01
CA ARG A 41 7.69 -22.12 17.45
C ARG A 41 9.18 -22.33 17.73
N ALA A 42 9.81 -23.33 17.13
CA ALA A 42 11.24 -23.57 17.29
C ALA A 42 12.06 -22.35 16.80
N CYS A 43 11.70 -21.78 15.65
CA CYS A 43 12.40 -20.64 15.05
C CYS A 43 12.29 -19.37 15.92
N PHE A 44 11.06 -19.00 16.29
CA PHE A 44 10.73 -17.69 16.85
C PHE A 44 10.67 -17.65 18.38
N VAL A 45 10.29 -18.76 19.02
CA VAL A 45 10.20 -18.86 20.49
C VAL A 45 11.46 -19.49 21.08
N GLU A 46 11.95 -20.56 20.48
CA GLU A 46 13.15 -21.28 20.97
C GLU A 46 14.46 -20.73 20.36
N CYS A 47 14.37 -19.69 19.52
CA CYS A 47 15.48 -19.06 18.81
C CYS A 47 16.35 -20.09 18.05
N VAL A 48 15.73 -21.08 17.41
CA VAL A 48 16.39 -22.06 16.54
C VAL A 48 16.46 -21.48 15.13
N LYS A 49 17.28 -20.43 14.97
CA LYS A 49 17.54 -19.72 13.71
C LYS A 49 19.02 -19.33 13.56
N GLY A 50 19.39 -18.78 12.40
CA GLY A 50 20.74 -18.32 12.09
C GLY A 50 21.82 -19.43 12.23
N PRO A 51 22.88 -19.20 13.03
CA PRO A 51 23.98 -20.17 13.16
C PRO A 51 23.57 -21.48 13.86
N ARG A 52 22.39 -21.53 14.50
CA ARG A 52 21.88 -22.77 15.11
C ARG A 52 21.28 -23.73 14.09
N VAL A 53 20.85 -23.25 12.93
CA VAL A 53 20.24 -24.08 11.87
C VAL A 53 21.17 -24.31 10.69
N ALA A 54 22.01 -23.33 10.35
CA ALA A 54 22.91 -23.41 9.21
C ALA A 54 24.35 -23.07 9.60
N ARG A 55 25.30 -23.69 8.88
CA ARG A 55 26.73 -23.38 8.90
C ARG A 55 27.24 -23.24 7.48
N ILE A 56 28.42 -22.64 7.33
CA ILE A 56 29.11 -22.55 6.03
C ILE A 56 30.26 -23.54 5.94
N SER A 57 30.51 -24.05 4.74
CA SER A 57 31.62 -24.96 4.42
C SER A 57 32.37 -24.44 3.18
N PRO A 58 33.72 -24.39 3.19
CA PRO A 58 34.49 -23.94 2.03
C PRO A 58 34.29 -24.86 0.82
N ALA A 59 34.07 -24.29 -0.36
CA ALA A 59 33.90 -25.05 -1.60
C ALA A 59 34.48 -24.31 -2.82
N MET A 60 34.63 -25.02 -3.93
CA MET A 60 34.99 -24.46 -5.25
C MET A 60 33.77 -24.56 -6.18
N LEU A 61 33.29 -23.43 -6.69
CA LEU A 61 32.26 -23.39 -7.72
C LEU A 61 32.88 -23.75 -9.07
N LEU A 62 32.42 -24.85 -9.68
CA LEU A 62 32.94 -25.36 -10.94
C LEU A 62 32.08 -24.91 -12.13
N GLN A 63 30.76 -24.98 -11.99
CA GLN A 63 29.81 -24.65 -13.05
C GLN A 63 28.48 -24.20 -12.45
N THR A 64 27.79 -23.27 -13.12
CA THR A 64 26.40 -22.90 -12.81
C THR A 64 25.53 -23.20 -14.03
N LYS A 65 24.45 -23.96 -13.84
CA LYS A 65 23.49 -24.33 -14.88
C LYS A 65 22.07 -24.14 -14.34
N GLY A 66 21.41 -23.07 -14.78
CA GLY A 66 20.10 -22.69 -14.26
C GLY A 66 20.13 -22.46 -12.74
N ASN A 67 19.28 -23.18 -12.01
CA ASN A 67 19.17 -23.10 -10.54
C ASN A 67 20.10 -24.06 -9.78
N LEU A 68 21.01 -24.76 -10.49
CA LEU A 68 21.97 -25.69 -9.89
C LEU A 68 23.41 -25.19 -10.09
N CYS A 69 24.22 -25.43 -9.07
CA CYS A 69 25.65 -25.18 -9.06
C CYS A 69 26.38 -26.50 -8.82
N LEU A 70 27.31 -26.83 -9.71
CA LEU A 70 28.26 -27.92 -9.49
C LEU A 70 29.41 -27.37 -8.65
N ILE A 71 29.59 -27.91 -7.44
CA ILE A 71 30.64 -27.50 -6.51
C ILE A 71 31.59 -28.68 -6.22
N ALA A 72 32.85 -28.37 -5.89
CA ALA A 72 33.76 -29.29 -5.23
C ALA A 72 33.93 -28.89 -3.76
N GLU A 73 33.55 -29.78 -2.86
CA GLU A 73 33.63 -29.61 -1.40
C GLU A 73 34.40 -30.79 -0.82
N LYS A 74 35.46 -30.51 -0.06
CA LYS A 74 36.33 -31.55 0.57
C LYS A 74 36.81 -32.62 -0.42
N GLY A 75 37.10 -32.23 -1.66
CA GLY A 75 37.59 -33.14 -2.71
C GLY A 75 36.51 -33.96 -3.43
N ALA A 76 35.25 -33.88 -3.02
CA ALA A 76 34.12 -34.50 -3.70
C ALA A 76 33.33 -33.46 -4.50
N THR A 77 32.80 -33.85 -5.67
CA THR A 77 31.91 -32.99 -6.45
C THR A 77 30.45 -33.33 -6.17
N ARG A 78 29.60 -32.31 -6.07
CA ARG A 78 28.15 -32.47 -5.95
C ARG A 78 27.41 -31.29 -6.55
N GLU A 79 26.20 -31.55 -7.04
CA GLU A 79 25.29 -30.49 -7.45
C GLU A 79 24.50 -30.00 -6.23
N VAL A 80 24.42 -28.68 -6.07
CA VAL A 80 23.62 -28.02 -5.04
C VAL A 80 22.76 -26.93 -5.67
N PRO A 81 21.59 -26.62 -5.11
CA PRO A 81 20.84 -25.43 -5.50
C PRO A 81 21.67 -24.14 -5.40
N LYS A 82 21.47 -23.23 -6.35
CA LYS A 82 22.21 -21.94 -6.44
C LYS A 82 22.11 -21.12 -5.16
N TYR A 83 20.95 -21.12 -4.49
CA TYR A 83 20.73 -20.40 -3.24
C TYR A 83 21.55 -20.95 -2.06
N MET A 84 22.07 -22.18 -2.14
CA MET A 84 22.97 -22.72 -1.11
C MET A 84 24.40 -22.19 -1.26
N VAL A 85 24.76 -21.58 -2.39
CA VAL A 85 26.10 -21.08 -2.66
C VAL A 85 26.22 -19.62 -2.22
N LEU A 86 27.17 -19.36 -1.33
CA LEU A 86 27.46 -18.05 -0.78
C LEU A 86 28.79 -17.52 -1.34
N PRO A 87 28.88 -16.23 -1.74
CA PRO A 87 30.13 -15.61 -2.18
C PRO A 87 31.26 -15.75 -1.15
N TRP A 88 32.48 -16.01 -1.61
CA TRP A 88 33.65 -16.20 -0.73
C TRP A 88 33.82 -15.09 0.30
N TYR A 89 33.71 -13.83 -0.13
CA TYR A 89 33.90 -12.69 0.77
C TYR A 89 32.81 -12.57 1.83
N GLU A 90 31.55 -12.90 1.50
CA GLU A 90 30.44 -12.86 2.46
C GLU A 90 30.61 -13.91 3.56
N GLY A 91 31.05 -15.13 3.21
CA GLY A 91 31.31 -16.15 4.23
C GLY A 91 32.46 -15.75 5.16
N LEU A 92 33.49 -15.06 4.65
CA LEU A 92 34.56 -14.52 5.50
C LEU A 92 34.03 -13.44 6.47
N LEU A 93 33.11 -12.58 6.03
CA LEU A 93 32.47 -11.60 6.91
C LEU A 93 31.61 -12.27 7.99
N ILE A 94 30.94 -13.39 7.69
CA ILE A 94 30.26 -14.20 8.71
C ILE A 94 31.26 -14.71 9.75
N LEU A 95 32.37 -15.32 9.33
CA LEU A 95 33.38 -15.84 10.26
C LEU A 95 34.01 -14.73 11.13
N GLU A 96 34.29 -13.57 10.55
CA GLU A 96 34.82 -12.42 11.30
C GLU A 96 33.80 -11.91 12.33
N THR A 97 32.51 -11.89 11.97
CA THR A 97 31.45 -11.45 12.88
C THR A 97 31.19 -12.48 13.99
N LEU A 98 31.33 -13.78 13.68
CA LEU A 98 31.29 -14.86 14.66
C LEU A 98 32.37 -14.70 15.71
N GLU A 99 33.62 -14.53 15.28
CA GLU A 99 34.75 -14.36 16.20
C GLU A 99 34.62 -13.08 17.04
N ALA A 100 34.18 -11.98 16.43
CA ALA A 100 34.07 -10.70 17.13
C ALA A 100 32.98 -10.68 18.21
N ASN A 101 31.93 -11.48 18.06
CA ASN A 101 30.76 -11.46 18.96
C ASN A 101 30.64 -12.74 19.81
N GLU A 102 31.66 -13.58 19.84
CA GLU A 102 31.68 -14.78 20.68
C GLU A 102 31.48 -14.41 22.16
N GLY A 103 30.44 -14.97 22.77
CA GLY A 103 30.10 -14.72 24.18
C GLY A 103 29.48 -13.35 24.49
N GLN A 104 29.22 -12.50 23.48
CA GLN A 104 28.54 -11.23 23.70
C GLN A 104 27.02 -11.42 23.88
N PRO A 105 26.37 -10.67 24.81
CA PRO A 105 24.93 -10.72 24.97
C PRO A 105 24.20 -10.21 23.72
N GLY A 106 23.07 -10.83 23.39
CA GLY A 106 22.26 -10.49 22.21
C GLY A 106 22.72 -11.13 20.89
N PHE A 107 23.76 -11.96 20.92
CA PHE A 107 24.23 -12.76 19.79
C PHE A 107 24.03 -14.25 20.05
N LEU A 108 23.70 -14.98 18.98
CA LEU A 108 23.45 -16.41 19.02
C LEU A 108 24.76 -17.19 19.18
N ALA A 109 24.82 -18.08 20.16
CA ALA A 109 25.95 -18.98 20.37
C ALA A 109 26.17 -19.92 19.16
N VAL A 110 27.44 -20.17 18.82
CA VAL A 110 27.82 -20.91 17.61
C VAL A 110 28.75 -22.07 17.98
N GLY A 111 28.27 -23.29 17.75
CA GLY A 111 29.02 -24.51 18.08
C GLY A 111 29.89 -25.09 16.96
N TRP A 112 29.80 -24.54 15.74
CA TRP A 112 30.47 -25.08 14.55
C TRP A 112 31.64 -24.24 14.03
N PHE A 113 31.94 -23.09 14.65
CA PHE A 113 33.10 -22.27 14.29
C PHE A 113 34.37 -22.89 14.88
N ASP A 114 34.95 -23.83 14.14
CA ASP A 114 36.10 -24.62 14.56
C ASP A 114 37.45 -24.00 14.16
N SER A 115 38.53 -24.66 14.55
CA SER A 115 39.90 -24.23 14.24
C SER A 115 40.22 -24.26 12.74
N GLU A 116 39.52 -25.08 11.95
CA GLU A 116 39.70 -25.13 10.49
C GLU A 116 39.16 -23.84 9.85
N LEU A 117 37.93 -23.46 10.18
CA LEU A 117 37.33 -22.21 9.71
C LEU A 117 38.08 -20.98 10.21
N LYS A 118 38.56 -21.01 11.45
CA LYS A 118 39.41 -19.94 12.00
C LYS A 118 40.72 -19.81 11.22
N ALA A 119 41.38 -20.92 10.89
CA ALA A 119 42.60 -20.89 10.09
C ALA A 119 42.37 -20.33 8.67
N VAL A 120 41.21 -20.61 8.06
CA VAL A 120 40.81 -20.01 6.78
C VAL A 120 40.66 -18.49 6.92
N LEU A 121 39.95 -18.02 7.95
CA LEU A 121 39.76 -16.60 8.23
C LEU A 121 41.11 -15.88 8.44
N ASP A 122 41.99 -16.44 9.27
CA ASP A 122 43.29 -15.86 9.58
C ASP A 122 44.20 -15.80 8.33
N LYS A 123 44.17 -16.84 7.50
CA LYS A 123 44.89 -16.88 6.22
C LYS A 123 44.42 -15.77 5.28
N GLU A 124 43.11 -15.52 5.20
CA GLU A 124 42.57 -14.47 4.34
C GLU A 124 42.85 -13.07 4.91
N ARG A 125 42.74 -12.88 6.24
CA ARG A 125 43.12 -11.61 6.90
C ARG A 125 44.58 -11.24 6.66
N GLY A 126 45.48 -12.21 6.64
CA GLY A 126 46.90 -12.00 6.33
C GLY A 126 47.18 -11.40 4.95
N LYS A 127 46.21 -11.46 4.02
CA LYS A 127 46.32 -10.82 2.69
C LYS A 127 46.01 -9.32 2.72
N PHE A 128 45.36 -8.82 3.78
CA PHE A 128 44.99 -7.42 3.91
C PHE A 128 45.97 -6.70 4.83
N SER A 129 46.44 -5.52 4.42
CA SER A 129 47.43 -4.74 5.18
C SER A 129 46.98 -4.35 6.59
N ALA A 130 45.66 -4.29 6.82
CA ALA A 130 45.07 -3.99 8.12
C ALA A 130 44.79 -5.25 8.98
N GLY A 131 45.05 -6.46 8.46
CA GLY A 131 44.74 -7.72 9.15
C GLY A 131 43.25 -7.94 9.41
N ARG A 132 42.37 -7.23 8.69
CA ARG A 132 40.90 -7.28 8.84
C ARG A 132 40.22 -7.23 7.49
N LEU A 133 39.04 -7.83 7.41
CA LEU A 133 38.20 -7.70 6.23
C LEU A 133 37.52 -6.33 6.25
N ASN A 134 37.17 -5.83 5.07
CA ASN A 134 36.53 -4.54 4.89
C ASN A 134 35.06 -4.75 4.53
N GLY A 135 34.25 -5.10 5.54
CA GLY A 135 32.80 -5.22 5.39
C GLY A 135 32.16 -3.92 4.90
N THR A 136 32.75 -2.77 5.25
CA THR A 136 32.28 -1.46 4.82
C THR A 136 32.38 -1.24 3.30
N LEU A 137 33.52 -1.62 2.71
CA LEU A 137 33.74 -1.59 1.26
C LEU A 137 32.81 -2.55 0.53
N TYR A 138 32.52 -3.70 1.13
CA TYR A 138 31.59 -4.67 0.59
C TYR A 138 30.16 -4.13 0.55
N ALA A 139 29.69 -3.56 1.65
CA ALA A 139 28.38 -2.92 1.73
C ALA A 139 28.26 -1.78 0.70
N GLU A 140 29.29 -0.93 0.57
CA GLU A 140 29.30 0.19 -0.37
C GLU A 140 29.27 -0.28 -1.84
N LYS A 141 30.10 -1.27 -2.19
CA LYS A 141 30.22 -1.74 -3.58
C LYS A 141 29.09 -2.67 -4.02
N ARG A 142 28.52 -3.44 -3.10
CA ARG A 142 27.55 -4.49 -3.44
C ARG A 142 26.16 -4.20 -2.88
N LEU A 143 26.03 -4.00 -1.57
CA LEU A 143 24.70 -3.90 -0.94
C LEU A 143 23.98 -2.59 -1.25
N ILE A 144 24.69 -1.45 -1.36
CA ILE A 144 24.09 -0.20 -1.85
C ILE A 144 23.56 -0.38 -3.28
N ASN A 145 24.35 -1.02 -4.15
CA ASN A 145 23.95 -1.22 -5.53
C ASN A 145 22.71 -2.12 -5.62
N ILE A 146 22.68 -3.23 -4.87
CA ILE A 146 21.51 -4.11 -4.80
C ILE A 146 20.28 -3.38 -4.27
N ALA A 147 20.42 -2.53 -3.26
CA ALA A 147 19.31 -1.72 -2.74
C ALA A 147 18.68 -0.81 -3.81
N VAL A 148 19.49 -0.31 -4.76
CA VAL A 148 19.03 0.56 -5.84
C VAL A 148 18.52 -0.22 -7.05
N THR A 149 19.17 -1.33 -7.40
CA THR A 149 18.88 -2.09 -8.63
C THR A 149 17.95 -3.29 -8.41
N GLY A 150 17.60 -3.58 -7.15
CA GLY A 150 16.93 -4.80 -6.72
C GLY A 150 17.79 -6.05 -6.86
N ALA A 151 17.25 -7.17 -6.35
CA ALA A 151 17.87 -8.48 -6.53
C ALA A 151 17.78 -8.93 -8.00
N ARG A 152 18.79 -9.69 -8.44
CA ARG A 152 18.76 -10.39 -9.72
C ARG A 152 17.91 -11.64 -9.57
N PHE A 153 16.95 -11.85 -10.47
CA PHE A 153 16.22 -13.11 -10.58
C PHE A 153 16.31 -13.64 -12.01
N SER A 154 16.27 -14.96 -12.16
CA SER A 154 16.31 -15.62 -13.46
C SER A 154 14.92 -16.11 -13.81
N ASP A 155 14.44 -15.74 -15.00
CA ASP A 155 13.24 -16.29 -15.63
C ASP A 155 13.65 -16.97 -16.94
N GLY A 156 13.70 -18.30 -16.92
CA GLY A 156 14.29 -19.11 -17.98
C GLY A 156 15.81 -18.88 -18.13
N GLU A 157 16.24 -18.53 -19.35
CA GLU A 157 17.65 -18.21 -19.66
C GLU A 157 18.02 -16.74 -19.44
N ARG A 158 17.05 -15.87 -19.10
CA ARG A 158 17.28 -14.42 -18.93
C ARG A 158 17.38 -14.05 -17.45
N GLU A 159 18.42 -13.30 -17.11
CA GLU A 159 18.51 -12.63 -15.80
C GLU A 159 17.85 -11.25 -15.89
N TRP A 160 16.89 -11.02 -15.00
CA TRP A 160 16.20 -9.75 -14.81
C TRP A 160 16.71 -9.07 -13.53
N GLN A 161 16.60 -7.73 -13.50
CA GLN A 161 16.84 -6.92 -12.32
C GLN A 161 15.64 -6.03 -12.11
N TYR A 162 14.96 -6.19 -10.98
CA TYR A 162 13.87 -5.29 -10.59
C TYR A 162 14.47 -3.98 -10.09
N ARG A 163 14.56 -2.98 -10.97
CA ARG A 163 15.00 -1.64 -10.54
C ARG A 163 13.89 -1.02 -9.69
N ARG A 164 14.17 -0.78 -8.41
CA ARG A 164 13.24 -0.03 -7.54
C ARG A 164 13.03 1.38 -8.10
N GLU A 165 11.82 1.91 -8.00
CA GLU A 165 11.48 3.24 -8.51
C GLU A 165 12.36 4.30 -7.85
N LYS A 166 12.90 5.23 -8.66
CA LYS A 166 13.68 6.34 -8.13
C LYS A 166 12.72 7.35 -7.50
N LEU A 167 12.45 7.20 -6.22
CA LEU A 167 11.85 8.28 -5.41
C LEU A 167 12.77 9.51 -5.48
N ARG A 168 12.20 10.69 -5.72
CA ARG A 168 12.99 11.92 -5.70
C ARG A 168 13.37 12.19 -4.25
N SER A 169 14.60 12.65 -4.04
CA SER A 169 15.08 13.01 -2.71
C SER A 169 14.22 14.06 -1.99
N ASP A 170 13.44 14.82 -2.76
CA ASP A 170 12.55 15.85 -2.25
C ASP A 170 11.24 15.27 -1.69
N ASP A 171 10.86 14.04 -2.08
CA ASP A 171 9.66 13.36 -1.58
C ASP A 171 9.83 12.88 -0.12
N ILE A 172 11.08 12.64 0.31
CA ILE A 172 11.48 12.17 1.65
C ILE A 172 11.14 13.21 2.73
N ALA A 173 11.18 14.50 2.39
CA ALA A 173 10.95 15.59 3.33
C ALA A 173 9.47 15.84 3.64
N SER A 174 8.54 15.09 3.01
CA SER A 174 7.10 15.34 3.12
C SER A 174 6.36 14.47 4.14
N LEU A 175 7.00 13.47 4.74
CA LEU A 175 6.42 12.72 5.87
C LEU A 175 6.51 13.57 7.14
N ALA A 176 5.60 14.52 7.31
CA ALA A 176 5.49 15.29 8.55
C ALA A 176 5.17 14.35 9.72
N ASP A 177 5.73 14.64 10.91
CA ASP A 177 5.45 13.92 12.16
C ASP A 177 3.92 13.78 12.36
N GLY A 178 3.39 12.56 12.20
CA GLY A 178 2.00 12.23 12.50
C GLY A 178 1.00 12.25 11.33
N GLU A 179 1.43 12.34 10.08
CA GLU A 179 0.56 12.05 8.93
C GLU A 179 0.43 10.53 8.72
N ASP A 180 -0.79 10.01 8.86
CA ASP A 180 -1.09 8.58 8.64
C ASP A 180 -1.02 8.30 7.14
N ALA A 181 0.11 7.73 6.70
CA ALA A 181 0.42 7.44 5.30
C ALA A 181 -0.36 6.22 4.75
N GLY A 182 -1.65 6.12 5.09
CA GLY A 182 -2.62 5.23 4.47
C GLY A 182 -2.18 3.77 4.39
N GLY A 183 -1.91 3.14 5.53
CA GLY A 183 -1.77 1.67 5.61
C GLY A 183 -0.43 1.16 6.13
N TYR A 184 0.60 2.00 6.19
CA TYR A 184 1.85 1.66 6.88
C TYR A 184 1.75 2.10 8.34
N PHE A 185 1.82 1.16 9.28
CA PHE A 185 1.97 1.46 10.71
C PHE A 185 3.00 2.58 10.85
N GLY A 186 2.60 3.78 11.26
CA GLY A 186 3.35 4.99 10.93
C GLY A 186 4.84 4.83 11.28
N VAL A 187 5.70 4.75 10.26
CA VAL A 187 7.14 4.63 10.46
C VAL A 187 7.68 6.05 10.60
N LYS A 188 8.19 6.38 11.79
CA LYS A 188 8.77 7.69 12.06
C LYS A 188 10.12 7.84 11.35
N GLU A 189 11.00 6.85 11.50
CA GLU A 189 12.31 6.85 10.87
C GLU A 189 12.93 5.45 10.84
N VAL A 190 13.98 5.29 10.03
CA VAL A 190 14.85 4.12 10.03
C VAL A 190 16.17 4.50 10.71
N ILE A 191 16.37 4.04 11.94
CA ILE A 191 17.44 4.50 12.84
C ILE A 191 18.78 3.80 12.55
N ASP A 192 18.72 2.52 12.22
CA ASP A 192 19.90 1.68 12.10
C ASP A 192 19.73 0.59 11.03
N TYR A 193 20.84 -0.05 10.68
CA TYR A 193 20.91 -1.06 9.63
C TYR A 193 21.86 -2.19 10.02
N LEU A 194 21.48 -3.43 9.67
CA LEU A 194 22.31 -4.61 9.81
C LEU A 194 22.47 -5.32 8.46
N PRO A 195 23.72 -5.52 8.00
CA PRO A 195 23.98 -6.35 6.83
C PRO A 195 23.72 -7.85 7.14
N PRO A 196 23.56 -8.70 6.11
CA PRO A 196 23.13 -10.09 6.28
C PRO A 196 24.02 -10.92 7.22
N TRP A 197 25.34 -10.69 7.19
CA TRP A 197 26.29 -11.43 8.03
C TRP A 197 26.23 -11.01 9.51
N GLU A 198 25.77 -9.79 9.83
CA GLU A 198 25.53 -9.36 11.21
C GLU A 198 24.14 -9.79 11.69
N ALA A 199 23.12 -9.63 10.85
CA ALA A 199 21.75 -10.04 11.15
C ALA A 199 21.64 -11.54 11.43
N PHE A 200 22.39 -12.37 10.68
CA PHE A 200 22.47 -13.81 10.86
C PHE A 200 22.82 -14.22 12.30
N LEU A 201 23.63 -13.43 13.00
CA LEU A 201 24.11 -13.73 14.36
C LEU A 201 23.32 -13.05 15.46
N LYS A 202 22.56 -12.02 15.13
CA LYS A 202 21.79 -11.26 16.12
C LYS A 202 20.56 -12.03 16.55
N GLU A 203 20.35 -12.19 17.85
CA GLU A 203 19.26 -13.00 18.42
C GLU A 203 17.87 -12.56 17.94
N LYS A 204 17.63 -11.25 17.92
CA LYS A 204 16.36 -10.63 17.51
C LYS A 204 16.14 -10.59 15.99
N CYS A 205 17.15 -10.90 15.18
CA CYS A 205 17.02 -11.00 13.72
C CYS A 205 17.15 -12.46 13.33
N GLY A 206 18.36 -13.02 13.37
CA GLY A 206 18.64 -14.44 13.26
C GLY A 206 18.43 -15.02 11.86
N PHE A 207 18.26 -14.18 10.84
CA PHE A 207 18.11 -14.59 9.45
C PHE A 207 19.21 -13.99 8.57
N TYR A 208 19.63 -14.74 7.56
CA TYR A 208 20.61 -14.28 6.57
C TYR A 208 19.95 -13.36 5.53
N GLN A 209 19.54 -12.17 5.98
CA GLN A 209 19.01 -11.11 5.13
C GLN A 209 19.29 -9.73 5.75
N GLU A 210 19.03 -8.67 5.00
CA GLU A 210 19.22 -7.31 5.48
C GLU A 210 18.11 -6.92 6.47
N PHE A 211 18.47 -6.30 7.59
CA PHE A 211 17.52 -5.79 8.58
C PHE A 211 17.73 -4.30 8.81
N TYR A 212 16.65 -3.61 9.15
CA TYR A 212 16.67 -2.20 9.52
C TYR A 212 15.95 -2.00 10.84
N GLN A 213 16.50 -1.12 11.68
CA GLN A 213 15.85 -0.75 12.91
C GLN A 213 14.86 0.38 12.61
N VAL A 214 13.58 0.09 12.77
CA VAL A 214 12.48 1.01 12.50
C VAL A 214 12.01 1.63 13.79
N GLN A 215 11.86 2.94 13.82
CA GLN A 215 11.14 3.66 14.87
C GLN A 215 9.70 3.85 14.44
N TRP A 216 8.77 3.31 15.21
CA TRP A 216 7.35 3.51 14.98
C TRP A 216 6.91 4.89 15.51
N SER A 217 5.86 5.44 14.90
CA SER A 217 5.15 6.66 15.29
C SER A 217 4.13 6.36 16.37
N HIS A 218 3.51 7.41 16.92
CA HIS A 218 2.42 7.24 17.88
C HIS A 218 1.23 6.48 17.24
N PRO A 219 0.55 5.56 17.95
CA PRO A 219 0.72 5.22 19.37
C PRO A 219 1.83 4.19 19.66
N PHE A 220 2.43 3.57 18.66
CA PHE A 220 3.42 2.50 18.82
C PHE A 220 4.77 2.99 19.34
N SER A 221 5.10 4.27 19.13
CA SER A 221 6.34 4.90 19.59
C SER A 221 6.59 4.82 21.10
N VAL A 222 5.53 4.63 21.91
CA VAL A 222 5.62 4.56 23.38
C VAL A 222 5.61 3.13 23.93
N VAL A 223 5.40 2.13 23.07
CA VAL A 223 5.34 0.72 23.48
C VAL A 223 6.77 0.18 23.65
N ASP A 224 7.06 -0.50 24.75
CA ASP A 224 8.35 -1.20 24.88
C ASP A 224 8.32 -2.52 24.12
N TYR A 225 9.07 -2.58 23.02
CA TYR A 225 9.20 -3.78 22.20
C TYR A 225 10.37 -4.66 22.65
N SER A 226 11.13 -4.33 23.69
CA SER A 226 12.32 -5.12 24.09
C SER A 226 12.06 -6.63 24.26
N SER A 227 10.85 -7.01 24.69
CA SER A 227 10.44 -8.40 24.91
C SER A 227 9.92 -9.11 23.66
N VAL A 228 9.53 -8.40 22.58
CA VAL A 228 9.01 -9.04 21.37
C VAL A 228 10.14 -9.63 20.51
N GLU A 229 9.78 -10.50 19.58
CA GLU A 229 10.73 -11.31 18.82
C GLU A 229 11.79 -10.47 18.07
N ASN A 230 11.35 -9.44 17.37
CA ASN A 230 12.20 -8.51 16.64
C ASN A 230 12.45 -7.19 17.39
N GLY A 231 12.17 -7.18 18.69
CA GLY A 231 12.26 -6.03 19.56
C GLY A 231 13.65 -5.42 19.69
N SER A 232 13.76 -4.09 19.68
CA SER A 232 15.01 -3.38 19.99
C SER A 232 14.94 -2.40 21.15
N GLY A 233 13.73 -2.03 21.60
CA GLY A 233 13.50 -1.10 22.70
C GLY A 233 12.18 -0.35 22.57
N THR A 234 12.03 0.77 23.27
CA THR A 234 10.80 1.58 23.22
C THR A 234 10.55 2.15 21.83
N GLY A 235 9.42 1.77 21.24
CA GLY A 235 8.95 2.21 19.95
C GLY A 235 9.75 1.70 18.76
N ALA A 236 10.67 0.74 18.94
CA ALA A 236 11.56 0.31 17.87
C ALA A 236 11.70 -1.22 17.75
N THR A 237 11.64 -1.70 16.50
CA THR A 237 11.81 -3.11 16.11
C THR A 237 12.81 -3.24 14.96
N TRP A 238 13.31 -4.44 14.74
CA TRP A 238 14.14 -4.82 13.61
C TRP A 238 13.27 -5.45 12.53
N GLU A 239 13.17 -4.79 11.38
CA GLU A 239 12.37 -5.27 10.26
C GLU A 239 13.26 -5.75 9.11
N PRO A 240 12.96 -6.91 8.49
CA PRO A 240 13.69 -7.37 7.33
C PRO A 240 13.40 -6.47 6.12
N ASP A 241 14.34 -6.37 5.17
CA ASP A 241 14.21 -5.51 3.99
C ASP A 241 12.93 -5.77 3.18
N GLU A 242 12.51 -7.03 3.12
CA GLU A 242 11.32 -7.46 2.38
C GLU A 242 9.99 -7.00 3.02
N CYS A 243 9.99 -6.72 4.33
CA CYS A 243 8.82 -6.19 5.04
C CYS A 243 8.71 -4.66 4.97
N LEU A 244 9.69 -3.97 4.38
CA LEU A 244 9.69 -2.52 4.28
C LEU A 244 9.23 -2.06 2.89
N PRO A 245 8.21 -1.19 2.80
CA PRO A 245 7.68 -0.70 1.54
C PRO A 245 8.72 0.08 0.74
N ALA A 246 8.52 0.11 -0.58
CA ALA A 246 9.41 0.81 -1.51
C ALA A 246 9.54 2.30 -1.17
N ASP A 247 8.50 2.93 -0.63
CA ASP A 247 8.49 4.34 -0.24
C ASP A 247 9.54 4.70 0.82
N LEU A 248 9.98 3.72 1.62
CA LEU A 248 11.05 3.88 2.61
C LEU A 248 12.45 3.64 2.05
N ASP A 249 12.61 3.37 0.75
CA ASP A 249 13.92 3.09 0.11
C ASP A 249 14.96 4.15 0.39
N ALA A 250 14.55 5.42 0.40
CA ALA A 250 15.49 6.50 0.66
C ALA A 250 16.00 6.49 2.11
N LEU A 251 15.12 6.23 3.08
CA LEU A 251 15.49 6.08 4.50
C LEU A 251 16.35 4.84 4.71
N ARG A 252 16.04 3.72 4.03
CA ARG A 252 16.88 2.51 4.01
C ARG A 252 18.28 2.79 3.48
N LEU A 253 18.39 3.49 2.34
CA LEU A 253 19.66 3.89 1.76
C LEU A 253 20.44 4.84 2.68
N GLN A 254 19.76 5.73 3.39
CA GLN A 254 20.37 6.62 4.38
C GLN A 254 20.89 5.85 5.60
N ALA A 255 20.13 4.89 6.12
CA ALA A 255 20.55 4.03 7.23
C ALA A 255 21.79 3.21 6.84
N LYS A 256 21.79 2.60 5.64
CA LYS A 256 22.96 1.90 5.06
C LYS A 256 24.20 2.80 4.98
N LYS A 257 24.06 4.00 4.43
CA LYS A 257 25.16 4.99 4.35
C LYS A 257 25.65 5.42 5.73
N THR A 258 24.73 5.58 6.68
CA THR A 258 25.05 5.93 8.07
C THR A 258 25.83 4.83 8.75
N TRP A 259 25.44 3.56 8.58
CA TRP A 259 26.17 2.40 9.07
C TRP A 259 27.59 2.33 8.48
N ILE A 260 27.74 2.51 7.16
CA ILE A 260 29.04 2.56 6.47
C ILE A 260 29.93 3.66 7.06
N ARG A 261 29.38 4.85 7.28
CA ARG A 261 30.12 5.97 7.88
C ARG A 261 30.56 5.65 9.31
N ARG A 262 29.64 5.16 10.16
CA ARG A 262 29.94 4.77 11.55
C ARG A 262 31.05 3.70 11.61
N ARG A 263 30.99 2.68 10.74
CA ARG A 263 32.02 1.64 10.66
C ARG A 263 33.38 2.18 10.23
N ARG A 264 33.43 3.05 9.20
CA ARG A 264 34.68 3.73 8.79
C ARG A 264 35.29 4.56 9.91
N GLU A 265 34.47 5.27 10.67
CA GLU A 265 34.93 6.05 11.82
C GLU A 265 35.49 5.13 12.91
N ALA A 266 34.80 4.05 13.26
CA ALA A 266 35.28 3.06 14.22
C ALA A 266 36.59 2.38 13.77
N GLU A 267 36.72 2.04 12.48
CA GLU A 267 37.95 1.49 11.89
C GLU A 267 39.11 2.48 11.96
N LYS A 268 38.86 3.77 11.64
CA LYS A 268 39.86 4.84 11.76
C LYS A 268 40.30 5.05 13.20
N GLU A 269 39.38 5.07 14.15
CA GLU A 269 39.69 5.21 15.57
C GLU A 269 40.44 3.98 16.12
N ALA A 270 40.09 2.77 15.67
CA ALA A 270 40.84 1.56 16.00
C ALA A 270 42.27 1.59 15.43
N ALA A 271 42.46 2.09 14.20
CA ALA A 271 43.78 2.24 13.59
C ALA A 271 44.66 3.29 14.28
N LYS A 272 44.07 4.29 14.93
CA LYS A 272 44.80 5.30 15.72
C LYS A 272 45.25 4.79 17.09
N ARG A 273 44.66 3.71 17.62
CA ARG A 273 45.07 3.15 18.91
C ARG A 273 46.43 2.46 18.75
N PRO A 274 47.48 2.85 19.48
CA PRO A 274 48.79 2.24 19.36
C PRO A 274 48.72 0.75 19.73
N GLN A 275 49.30 -0.09 18.86
CA GLN A 275 49.29 -1.57 18.92
C GLN A 275 49.92 -2.20 20.17
N GLY A 276 50.28 -1.42 21.19
CA GLY A 276 50.85 -1.89 22.46
C GLY A 276 49.94 -1.74 23.68
N SER A 277 48.70 -1.30 23.52
CA SER A 277 47.76 -1.14 24.64
C SER A 277 46.93 -2.41 24.79
N PRO A 278 47.00 -3.18 25.90
CA PRO A 278 46.13 -4.34 26.09
C PRO A 278 44.67 -3.89 26.06
N SER A 279 43.86 -4.52 25.21
CA SER A 279 42.41 -4.27 25.19
C SER A 279 41.81 -4.66 26.54
N PRO A 280 40.96 -3.81 27.15
CA PRO A 280 40.21 -4.20 28.34
C PRO A 280 39.06 -5.12 27.90
N GLY A 281 39.36 -6.42 27.79
CA GLY A 281 38.36 -7.48 27.68
C GLY A 281 38.30 -8.25 28.99
N ASN A 282 37.08 -8.41 29.51
CA ASN A 282 36.68 -9.28 30.63
C ASN A 282 36.85 -8.75 32.08
N ALA A 283 36.12 -7.71 32.44
CA ALA A 283 35.62 -7.54 33.81
C ALA A 283 34.13 -7.11 33.79
N PRO A 284 33.25 -7.73 34.60
CA PRO A 284 31.84 -7.35 34.65
C PRO A 284 31.69 -5.92 35.18
N SER A 285 31.00 -5.07 34.41
CA SER A 285 30.80 -3.67 34.73
C SER A 285 29.85 -3.52 35.93
N ALA A 286 30.42 -3.26 37.11
CA ALA A 286 29.71 -2.60 38.19
C ALA A 286 29.62 -1.10 37.86
N SER A 287 28.42 -0.55 38.02
CA SER A 287 28.05 0.84 37.76
C SER A 287 29.03 1.86 38.37
N PRO A 288 29.44 2.92 37.65
CA PRO A 288 29.98 4.12 38.27
C PRO A 288 28.91 5.20 38.41
N SER A 289 28.75 5.62 39.66
CA SER A 289 28.13 6.86 40.11
C SER A 289 28.78 8.10 39.49
N GLY A 290 27.94 9.08 39.13
CA GLY A 290 28.19 10.51 39.32
C GLY A 290 29.35 11.15 38.55
N GLY A 291 29.05 11.75 37.38
CA GLY A 291 29.92 12.71 36.71
C GLY A 291 29.12 13.61 35.78
N SER A 292 28.91 14.85 36.20
CA SER A 292 28.08 15.86 35.53
C SER A 292 28.58 16.20 34.12
N VAL A 293 27.71 16.03 33.11
CA VAL A 293 27.91 16.61 31.77
C VAL A 293 26.81 17.63 31.51
N LYS A 294 27.23 18.85 31.14
CA LYS A 294 26.42 20.04 30.88
C LYS A 294 25.32 19.76 29.84
N ARG A 295 24.07 19.94 30.26
CA ARG A 295 22.89 20.03 29.38
C ARG A 295 22.96 21.31 28.52
N PRO A 296 22.58 21.27 27.24
CA PRO A 296 22.20 22.48 26.51
C PRO A 296 20.85 23.00 27.01
N ASN A 297 20.77 24.33 27.12
CA ASN A 297 19.61 25.10 27.58
C ASN A 297 18.33 24.74 26.83
N VAL A 298 17.33 24.25 27.56
CA VAL A 298 15.93 24.26 27.15
C VAL A 298 15.40 25.66 27.42
N VAL A 299 15.06 26.38 26.35
CA VAL A 299 14.32 27.63 26.42
C VAL A 299 12.86 27.28 26.66
N THR A 300 12.35 27.61 27.84
CA THR A 300 10.92 27.56 28.17
C THR A 300 10.21 28.77 27.55
N PRO A 301 9.14 28.60 26.74
CA PRO A 301 8.23 29.68 26.43
C PRO A 301 7.11 29.72 27.46
N THR A 302 7.11 30.80 28.23
CA THR A 302 6.05 31.22 29.14
C THR A 302 4.78 31.57 28.37
N GLN A 303 3.63 31.27 28.98
CA GLN A 303 2.26 31.53 28.53
C GLN A 303 2.03 32.94 27.96
N ALA A 304 1.31 33.02 26.84
CA ALA A 304 0.38 34.11 26.55
C ALA A 304 -0.84 33.58 25.81
N THR A 305 -2.00 33.86 26.40
CA THR A 305 -3.36 33.60 25.94
C THR A 305 -3.70 34.42 24.68
N ARG A 306 -4.23 33.75 23.64
CA ARG A 306 -5.25 34.31 22.73
C ARG A 306 -5.87 33.22 21.87
N SER A 307 -7.17 32.98 22.09
CA SER A 307 -8.03 32.07 21.35
C SER A 307 -8.14 32.48 19.89
N THR A 308 -7.56 31.67 19.01
CA THR A 308 -7.89 31.63 17.58
C THR A 308 -8.67 30.34 17.32
N PRO A 309 -9.74 30.35 16.50
CA PRO A 309 -10.48 29.14 16.17
C PRO A 309 -9.58 28.14 15.44
N PRO A 310 -9.74 26.82 15.66
CA PRO A 310 -8.92 25.81 15.01
C PRO A 310 -9.08 25.92 13.48
N PRO A 311 -7.99 25.79 12.70
CA PRO A 311 -8.09 25.72 11.25
C PRO A 311 -8.89 24.47 10.83
N PRO A 312 -9.66 24.53 9.72
CA PRO A 312 -10.37 23.37 9.23
C PRO A 312 -9.40 22.23 8.93
N ALA A 313 -9.81 20.99 9.27
CA ALA A 313 -9.04 19.78 9.05
C ALA A 313 -8.61 19.68 7.58
N LYS A 314 -7.30 19.53 7.34
CA LYS A 314 -6.76 19.37 5.99
C LYS A 314 -7.09 17.96 5.49
N VAL A 315 -7.71 17.90 4.32
CA VAL A 315 -8.18 16.68 3.68
C VAL A 315 -6.99 15.98 3.02
N ALA A 316 -6.73 14.73 3.43
CA ALA A 316 -5.67 13.89 2.87
C ALA A 316 -5.95 13.56 1.39
N ARG A 317 -4.98 13.80 0.52
CA ARG A 317 -5.00 13.38 -0.89
C ARG A 317 -4.19 12.08 -0.99
N LEU A 318 -4.87 10.94 -0.91
CA LEU A 318 -4.24 9.63 -1.10
C LEU A 318 -4.34 9.18 -2.56
N ARG A 319 -3.25 8.60 -3.08
CA ARG A 319 -3.18 7.92 -4.38
C ARG A 319 -3.09 6.41 -4.13
N ARG A 320 -3.67 5.64 -5.07
CA ARG A 320 -3.80 4.18 -5.15
C ARG A 320 -2.56 3.38 -4.71
N ASP A 321 -2.76 2.35 -3.89
CA ASP A 321 -1.76 1.45 -3.29
C ASP A 321 -1.69 0.04 -3.95
N GLY A 322 -2.64 -0.29 -4.84
CA GLY A 322 -2.58 -1.49 -5.67
C GLY A 322 -3.14 -2.78 -5.03
N GLU A 323 -3.81 -2.70 -3.87
CA GLU A 323 -4.55 -3.83 -3.29
C GLU A 323 -5.91 -4.08 -3.97
N ALA A 324 -6.55 -5.21 -3.63
CA ALA A 324 -7.87 -5.56 -4.12
C ALA A 324 -8.95 -4.55 -3.67
N LEU A 325 -9.85 -4.21 -4.59
CA LEU A 325 -10.85 -3.13 -4.50
C LEU A 325 -11.82 -3.22 -3.31
N ASP A 326 -11.85 -4.32 -2.57
CA ASP A 326 -12.84 -4.63 -1.54
C ASP A 326 -12.77 -3.66 -0.35
N ARG A 327 -11.58 -3.15 0.00
CA ARG A 327 -11.40 -2.13 1.05
C ARG A 327 -11.74 -0.71 0.58
N ASP A 328 -11.47 -0.41 -0.68
CA ASP A 328 -11.63 0.93 -1.27
C ASP A 328 -13.12 1.31 -1.47
N MET A 329 -13.98 0.33 -1.74
CA MET A 329 -15.42 0.55 -1.99
C MET A 329 -16.18 1.20 -0.81
N MET A 330 -15.58 1.19 0.38
CA MET A 330 -16.21 1.66 1.63
C MET A 330 -15.72 3.05 2.04
N HIS A 331 -14.79 3.67 1.31
CA HIS A 331 -14.20 4.95 1.67
C HIS A 331 -14.44 5.99 0.58
N SER A 332 -15.62 6.62 0.62
CA SER A 332 -16.06 7.67 -0.32
C SER A 332 -15.18 8.93 -0.41
N ARG A 333 -14.12 9.06 0.40
CA ARG A 333 -13.12 10.14 0.31
C ARG A 333 -11.90 9.73 -0.53
N VAL A 334 -11.81 8.47 -0.94
CA VAL A 334 -10.89 8.00 -1.97
C VAL A 334 -11.54 8.32 -3.30
N GLY A 335 -11.20 9.48 -3.87
CA GLY A 335 -11.64 9.80 -5.22
C GLY A 335 -11.04 8.79 -6.20
N HIS A 336 -11.90 8.04 -6.90
CA HIS A 336 -11.49 7.24 -8.06
C HIS A 336 -11.26 8.10 -9.31
N ASP A 337 -11.50 9.41 -9.19
CA ASP A 337 -11.31 10.36 -10.27
C ASP A 337 -9.84 10.79 -10.35
N PHE A 338 -9.26 10.45 -11.50
CA PHE A 338 -7.99 11.00 -11.94
C PHE A 338 -8.20 12.48 -12.25
N GLU A 339 -8.00 13.36 -11.27
CA GLU A 339 -7.99 14.80 -11.47
C GLU A 339 -6.55 15.33 -11.32
N PRO A 340 -5.70 15.27 -12.37
CA PRO A 340 -4.50 16.07 -12.38
C PRO A 340 -4.94 17.51 -12.60
N GLY A 341 -4.75 18.39 -11.62
CA GLY A 341 -4.88 19.84 -11.80
C GLY A 341 -3.97 20.44 -12.90
N ASP A 342 -3.10 19.61 -13.50
CA ASP A 342 -2.26 19.91 -14.65
C ASP A 342 -2.58 19.02 -15.89
N ALA A 343 -3.72 18.33 -15.94
CA ALA A 343 -4.01 17.33 -16.97
C ALA A 343 -3.89 17.92 -18.39
N GLU A 344 -4.49 19.08 -18.64
CA GLU A 344 -4.38 19.75 -19.94
C GLU A 344 -2.94 20.17 -20.28
N LYS A 345 -2.17 20.67 -19.30
CA LYS A 345 -0.77 21.03 -19.49
C LYS A 345 0.12 19.82 -19.75
N LYS A 346 -0.14 18.68 -19.10
CA LYS A 346 0.62 17.44 -19.24
C LYS A 346 0.22 16.65 -20.49
N LEU A 347 -1.07 16.60 -20.83
CA LEU A 347 -1.58 16.02 -22.08
C LEU A 347 -1.06 16.78 -23.30
N GLY A 348 -0.99 18.11 -23.23
CA GLY A 348 -0.35 18.93 -24.26
C GLY A 348 1.12 18.56 -24.52
N HIS A 349 1.88 18.25 -23.46
CA HIS A 349 3.25 17.76 -23.59
C HIS A 349 3.36 16.33 -24.10
N ILE A 350 2.45 15.44 -23.72
CA ILE A 350 2.41 14.06 -24.26
C ILE A 350 2.21 14.11 -25.78
N ARG A 351 1.32 14.98 -26.29
CA ARG A 351 1.07 15.16 -27.74
C ARG A 351 2.27 15.76 -28.51
N SER A 352 3.21 16.40 -27.82
CA SER A 352 4.35 17.09 -28.47
C SER A 352 5.47 16.15 -28.93
N GLY A 353 5.57 14.95 -28.35
CA GLY A 353 6.61 13.97 -28.68
C GLY A 353 6.20 12.89 -29.68
N TRP A 354 4.93 12.87 -30.12
CA TRP A 354 4.43 11.82 -31.02
C TRP A 354 4.72 12.18 -32.48
N PRO A 355 5.28 11.26 -33.28
CA PRO A 355 5.51 11.48 -34.70
C PRO A 355 4.19 11.80 -35.42
N LYS A 356 4.09 12.99 -36.00
CA LYS A 356 2.93 13.45 -36.79
C LYS A 356 3.06 13.11 -38.27
N SER A 357 4.25 12.68 -38.69
CA SER A 357 4.56 12.31 -40.05
C SER A 357 5.47 11.08 -40.09
N ALA A 358 5.48 10.38 -41.22
CA ALA A 358 6.34 9.22 -41.44
C ALA A 358 7.83 9.52 -41.22
N ALA A 359 8.25 10.76 -41.50
CA ALA A 359 9.64 11.21 -41.37
C ALA A 359 10.09 11.46 -39.91
N GLU A 360 9.13 11.64 -38.99
CA GLU A 360 9.41 11.88 -37.57
C GLU A 360 9.63 10.59 -36.78
N TYR A 361 9.37 9.42 -37.39
CA TYR A 361 9.67 8.13 -36.77
C TYR A 361 11.20 7.88 -36.73
N PRO A 362 11.74 7.32 -35.64
CA PRO A 362 13.16 6.95 -35.58
C PRO A 362 13.55 6.00 -36.71
N ARG A 363 14.77 6.18 -37.27
CA ARG A 363 15.28 5.32 -38.36
C ARG A 363 15.26 3.85 -37.94
N GLY A 364 14.65 3.00 -38.76
CA GLY A 364 14.54 1.56 -38.55
C GLY A 364 13.19 1.08 -37.98
N TYR A 365 12.27 1.99 -37.67
CA TYR A 365 10.92 1.65 -37.19
C TYR A 365 9.89 1.78 -38.33
N ALA A 366 8.91 0.86 -38.36
CA ALA A 366 7.80 0.91 -39.29
C ALA A 366 6.81 2.03 -38.88
N VAL A 367 6.28 2.73 -39.89
CA VAL A 367 5.36 3.87 -39.70
C VAL A 367 3.92 3.35 -39.61
N ALA A 368 3.17 3.80 -38.59
CA ALA A 368 1.73 3.55 -38.53
C ALA A 368 1.04 4.22 -39.75
N SER A 369 0.02 3.59 -40.33
CA SER A 369 -0.70 4.16 -41.48
C SER A 369 -2.16 4.43 -41.10
N PRO A 370 -2.60 5.70 -40.99
CA PRO A 370 -1.82 6.92 -41.22
C PRO A 370 -0.80 7.22 -40.09
N PRO A 371 0.28 7.96 -40.39
CA PRO A 371 1.25 8.38 -39.37
C PRO A 371 0.63 9.42 -38.43
N GLY A 372 0.70 9.17 -37.12
CA GLY A 372 0.13 10.06 -36.09
C GLY A 372 -1.40 9.97 -35.96
N PHE A 373 -1.99 11.02 -35.40
CA PHE A 373 -3.45 11.20 -35.34
C PHE A 373 -4.04 11.36 -36.75
N CYS A 374 -5.27 10.92 -37.00
CA CYS A 374 -5.87 10.99 -38.34
C CYS A 374 -5.91 12.43 -38.93
N TRP A 375 -5.89 13.46 -38.08
CA TRP A 375 -5.75 14.87 -38.42
C TRP A 375 -5.28 15.66 -37.17
N ALA A 376 -4.90 16.93 -37.35
CA ALA A 376 -4.37 17.79 -36.27
C ALA A 376 -5.32 17.98 -35.08
N GLU A 377 -6.62 17.79 -35.30
CA GLU A 377 -7.69 17.85 -34.28
C GLU A 377 -8.25 16.46 -33.92
N CYS A 378 -7.68 15.37 -34.44
CA CYS A 378 -8.21 14.03 -34.20
C CYS A 378 -7.75 13.50 -32.85
N ASP A 379 -8.67 13.05 -32.01
CA ASP A 379 -8.38 12.42 -30.72
C ASP A 379 -8.37 10.88 -30.78
N CYS A 380 -8.34 10.25 -31.96
CA CYS A 380 -8.61 8.81 -32.08
C CYS A 380 -7.66 7.86 -31.31
N MET A 381 -6.56 8.39 -30.74
CA MET A 381 -5.61 7.68 -29.86
C MET A 381 -5.72 8.12 -28.39
N ASP A 382 -6.69 8.97 -28.05
CA ASP A 382 -7.13 9.33 -26.70
C ASP A 382 -8.24 8.32 -26.32
N ASP A 383 -7.94 7.41 -25.38
CA ASP A 383 -8.83 6.33 -24.93
C ASP A 383 -10.13 6.82 -24.21
N ALA A 384 -10.44 8.12 -24.30
CA ALA A 384 -11.55 8.77 -23.61
C ALA A 384 -12.91 8.66 -24.32
N ARG A 385 -12.97 8.06 -25.52
CA ARG A 385 -14.25 7.78 -26.20
C ARG A 385 -14.54 6.29 -26.31
N PRO A 386 -15.83 5.88 -26.28
CA PRO A 386 -16.22 4.51 -26.57
C PRO A 386 -15.64 4.06 -27.92
N GLN A 387 -14.87 2.97 -27.91
CA GLN A 387 -14.28 2.42 -29.12
C GLN A 387 -15.39 1.89 -30.03
N ARG A 388 -15.35 2.27 -31.31
CA ARG A 388 -16.32 1.79 -32.30
C ARG A 388 -16.10 0.30 -32.54
N THR A 389 -17.15 -0.44 -32.90
CA THR A 389 -17.06 -1.90 -33.12
C THR A 389 -16.01 -2.28 -34.19
N SER A 390 -15.79 -1.41 -35.18
CA SER A 390 -14.73 -1.58 -36.20
C SER A 390 -13.32 -1.40 -35.64
N GLU A 391 -13.18 -0.63 -34.56
CA GLU A 391 -11.90 -0.36 -33.88
C GLU A 391 -11.51 -1.52 -32.96
N LEU A 392 -12.49 -2.22 -32.40
CA LEU A 392 -12.33 -3.44 -31.58
C LEU A 392 -12.01 -4.71 -32.39
N ARG A 393 -12.09 -4.64 -33.72
CA ARG A 393 -11.93 -5.79 -34.64
C ARG A 393 -10.69 -5.67 -35.53
N LYS A 394 -9.71 -4.86 -35.16
CA LYS A 394 -8.47 -4.73 -35.93
C LYS A 394 -7.62 -5.98 -35.71
N GLY A 395 -7.10 -6.57 -36.79
CA GLY A 395 -6.34 -7.84 -36.71
C GLY A 395 -5.05 -7.80 -35.88
N TRP A 396 -4.57 -6.62 -35.46
CA TRP A 396 -3.44 -6.48 -34.53
C TRP A 396 -3.86 -6.40 -33.05
N LEU A 397 -5.15 -6.17 -32.76
CA LEU A 397 -5.73 -6.32 -31.42
C LEU A 397 -6.01 -7.80 -31.11
N GLU A 398 -6.32 -8.59 -32.13
CA GLU A 398 -6.47 -10.04 -32.02
C GLU A 398 -5.11 -10.74 -32.21
N ASP A 399 -4.35 -10.84 -31.12
CA ASP A 399 -3.24 -11.79 -31.03
C ASP A 399 -3.84 -13.21 -31.01
N LEU A 400 -3.76 -13.92 -32.15
CA LEU A 400 -4.32 -15.27 -32.34
C LEU A 400 -3.95 -16.22 -31.19
N PRO A 401 -2.66 -16.38 -30.84
CA PRO A 401 -2.24 -17.12 -29.64
C PRO A 401 -2.94 -16.70 -28.36
N ARG A 402 -3.03 -15.39 -28.07
CA ARG A 402 -3.70 -14.87 -26.86
C ARG A 402 -5.21 -15.13 -26.89
N ALA A 403 -5.85 -14.96 -28.05
CA ALA A 403 -7.27 -15.18 -28.23
C ALA A 403 -7.62 -16.68 -28.12
N GLU A 404 -6.77 -17.56 -28.64
CA GLU A 404 -6.88 -19.01 -28.45
C GLU A 404 -6.66 -19.39 -26.98
N ALA A 405 -5.62 -18.88 -26.32
CA ALA A 405 -5.38 -19.12 -24.90
C ALA A 405 -6.56 -18.65 -24.04
N ALA A 406 -7.12 -17.47 -24.32
CA ALA A 406 -8.31 -16.96 -23.64
C ALA A 406 -9.55 -17.83 -23.90
N LYS A 407 -9.77 -18.30 -25.14
CA LYS A 407 -10.85 -19.24 -25.46
C LYS A 407 -10.71 -20.55 -24.70
N VAL A 408 -9.50 -21.10 -24.63
CA VAL A 408 -9.19 -22.34 -23.88
C VAL A 408 -9.44 -22.12 -22.39
N ALA A 409 -8.99 -20.99 -21.83
CA ALA A 409 -9.21 -20.66 -20.42
C ALA A 409 -10.71 -20.49 -20.09
N ILE A 410 -11.47 -19.78 -20.93
CA ILE A 410 -12.92 -19.61 -20.78
C ILE A 410 -13.65 -20.96 -20.88
N ALA A 411 -13.22 -21.82 -21.80
CA ALA A 411 -13.79 -23.17 -21.94
C ALA A 411 -13.48 -24.02 -20.70
N ALA A 412 -12.22 -24.06 -20.27
CA ALA A 412 -11.79 -24.80 -19.07
C ALA A 412 -12.51 -24.31 -17.81
N PHE A 413 -12.71 -22.99 -17.66
CA PHE A 413 -13.49 -22.43 -16.56
C PHE A 413 -14.98 -22.82 -16.65
N SER A 414 -15.56 -22.81 -17.85
CA SER A 414 -16.95 -23.23 -18.07
C SER A 414 -17.22 -24.71 -17.77
N GLU A 415 -16.18 -25.54 -17.83
CA GLU A 415 -16.23 -26.97 -17.52
C GLU A 415 -16.19 -27.22 -16.01
N GLN A 416 -15.82 -26.23 -15.19
CA GLN A 416 -15.87 -26.29 -13.72
C GLN A 416 -17.30 -26.13 -13.19
N LYS A 417 -18.18 -27.06 -13.57
CA LYS A 417 -19.63 -27.05 -13.28
C LYS A 417 -19.97 -27.04 -11.79
N SER A 418 -19.01 -27.38 -10.91
CA SER A 418 -19.16 -27.27 -9.46
C SER A 418 -19.13 -25.82 -8.95
N PHE A 419 -18.56 -24.90 -9.74
CA PHE A 419 -18.37 -23.49 -9.35
C PHE A 419 -19.16 -22.54 -10.25
N VAL A 420 -19.35 -22.85 -11.53
CA VAL A 420 -20.02 -21.96 -12.48
C VAL A 420 -20.95 -22.67 -13.47
N PHE A 421 -22.06 -22.02 -13.79
CA PHE A 421 -22.94 -22.32 -14.92
C PHE A 421 -22.78 -21.26 -16.01
N ARG A 422 -22.54 -21.70 -17.24
CA ARG A 422 -22.53 -20.81 -18.40
C ARG A 422 -23.97 -20.51 -18.85
N ARG A 423 -24.35 -19.23 -18.88
CA ARG A 423 -25.65 -18.77 -19.37
C ARG A 423 -25.55 -17.88 -20.61
N GLY A 424 -26.72 -17.66 -21.23
CA GLY A 424 -26.91 -16.73 -22.34
C GLY A 424 -26.27 -17.13 -23.66
N THR A 425 -26.01 -18.43 -23.87
CA THR A 425 -25.59 -19.00 -25.16
C THR A 425 -26.61 -18.71 -26.26
N VAL A 426 -27.91 -18.68 -25.93
CA VAL A 426 -29.00 -18.37 -26.87
C VAL A 426 -29.17 -16.86 -27.06
N SER A 427 -29.08 -16.07 -25.99
CA SER A 427 -29.23 -14.60 -26.04
C SER A 427 -27.98 -13.87 -26.54
N LYS A 428 -26.89 -14.61 -26.80
CA LYS A 428 -25.54 -14.09 -27.12
C LYS A 428 -24.95 -13.19 -26.03
N ARG A 429 -25.53 -13.17 -24.83
CA ARG A 429 -24.98 -12.52 -23.66
C ARG A 429 -24.22 -13.59 -22.86
N CYS A 430 -22.95 -13.79 -23.17
CA CYS A 430 -22.14 -14.82 -22.52
C CYS A 430 -21.78 -14.36 -21.09
N TYR A 431 -22.43 -14.92 -20.06
CA TYR A 431 -22.04 -14.70 -18.66
C TYR A 431 -21.93 -16.04 -17.91
N PHE A 432 -21.09 -16.04 -16.88
CA PHE A 432 -20.95 -17.14 -15.92
C PHE A 432 -21.75 -16.78 -14.68
N GLU A 433 -22.59 -17.70 -14.22
CA GLU A 433 -23.33 -17.64 -12.96
C GLU A 433 -22.69 -18.62 -11.99
N THR A 434 -22.67 -18.33 -10.68
CA THR A 434 -22.10 -19.25 -9.70
C THR A 434 -23.00 -20.48 -9.54
N ALA A 435 -22.42 -21.68 -9.50
CA ALA A 435 -23.17 -22.92 -9.30
C ALA A 435 -23.59 -23.16 -7.84
N THR A 436 -23.03 -22.38 -6.91
CA THR A 436 -23.40 -22.39 -5.50
C THR A 436 -24.70 -21.63 -5.28
N GLU A 437 -25.80 -22.38 -5.06
CA GLU A 437 -27.07 -21.86 -4.51
C GLU A 437 -26.96 -21.50 -3.02
N ASN A 438 -25.82 -21.82 -2.39
CA ASN A 438 -25.55 -21.51 -1.00
C ASN A 438 -25.18 -20.02 -0.89
N THR A 439 -26.18 -19.15 -0.92
CA THR A 439 -26.01 -17.79 -0.44
C THR A 439 -25.59 -17.89 1.02
N GLY A 440 -24.39 -17.41 1.35
CA GLY A 440 -23.91 -17.36 2.74
C GLY A 440 -24.87 -16.56 3.64
N ASP A 441 -24.53 -16.40 4.92
CA ASP A 441 -25.35 -15.60 5.82
C ASP A 441 -25.51 -14.16 5.30
N LEU A 442 -26.72 -13.81 4.86
CA LEU A 442 -27.06 -12.49 4.31
C LEU A 442 -27.52 -11.51 5.40
N THR A 443 -27.48 -11.88 6.68
CA THR A 443 -28.01 -11.06 7.78
C THR A 443 -27.41 -9.66 7.79
N HIS A 444 -26.08 -9.56 7.64
CA HIS A 444 -25.37 -8.28 7.63
C HIS A 444 -25.64 -7.47 6.36
N ALA A 445 -25.67 -8.15 5.21
CA ALA A 445 -25.96 -7.53 3.91
C ALA A 445 -27.39 -6.95 3.87
N GLN A 446 -28.37 -7.70 4.38
CA GLN A 446 -29.76 -7.25 4.48
C GLN A 446 -29.90 -6.09 5.46
N ALA A 447 -29.23 -6.13 6.62
CA ALA A 447 -29.22 -5.01 7.56
C ALA A 447 -28.64 -3.73 6.94
N ALA A 448 -27.56 -3.86 6.16
CA ALA A 448 -26.96 -2.74 5.42
C ALA A 448 -27.91 -2.18 4.36
N SER A 449 -28.56 -3.07 3.58
CA SER A 449 -29.57 -2.70 2.59
C SER A 449 -30.77 -1.98 3.23
N ASP A 450 -31.32 -2.51 4.33
CA ASP A 450 -32.47 -1.92 5.02
C ASP A 450 -32.16 -0.53 5.59
N LEU A 451 -30.93 -0.34 6.10
CA LEU A 451 -30.47 0.97 6.57
C LEU A 451 -30.22 1.92 5.39
N ALA A 452 -29.70 1.43 4.26
CA ALA A 452 -29.53 2.23 3.04
C ALA A 452 -30.87 2.79 2.56
N HIS A 453 -31.92 1.96 2.49
CA HIS A 453 -33.28 2.39 2.15
C HIS A 453 -33.85 3.42 3.14
N PHE A 454 -33.45 3.35 4.41
CA PHE A 454 -33.88 4.32 5.41
C PHE A 454 -33.18 5.67 5.24
N VAL A 455 -31.88 5.67 4.93
CA VAL A 455 -31.09 6.86 4.58
C VAL A 455 -31.61 7.50 3.29
N ASP A 456 -31.89 6.70 2.27
CA ASP A 456 -32.42 7.13 0.98
C ASP A 456 -33.74 7.89 1.11
N ARG A 457 -34.68 7.36 1.91
CA ARG A 457 -35.95 8.05 2.21
C ARG A 457 -35.76 9.37 2.96
N ALA A 458 -34.79 9.43 3.87
CA ALA A 458 -34.49 10.66 4.59
C ALA A 458 -33.87 11.72 3.66
N LEU A 459 -32.97 11.32 2.76
CA LEU A 459 -32.39 12.19 1.73
C LEU A 459 -33.49 12.76 0.84
N HIS A 460 -34.37 11.90 0.31
CA HIS A 460 -35.55 12.34 -0.45
C HIS A 460 -36.39 13.36 0.31
N ALA A 461 -36.73 13.09 1.58
CA ALA A 461 -37.54 13.99 2.39
C ALA A 461 -36.87 15.36 2.64
N VAL A 462 -35.55 15.40 2.78
CA VAL A 462 -34.78 16.64 2.94
C VAL A 462 -34.71 17.43 1.63
N LEU A 463 -34.52 16.77 0.49
CA LEU A 463 -34.49 17.41 -0.82
C LEU A 463 -35.85 17.99 -1.24
N GLN A 464 -36.95 17.55 -0.62
CA GLN A 464 -38.27 18.19 -0.74
C GLN A 464 -38.43 19.47 0.09
N LYS A 465 -37.42 19.89 0.86
CA LYS A 465 -37.52 21.03 1.79
C LYS A 465 -36.19 21.78 1.91
N ILE A 466 -35.65 22.26 0.80
CA ILE A 466 -34.38 23.01 0.79
C ILE A 466 -34.64 24.50 1.05
N PRO A 467 -34.17 25.10 2.16
CA PRO A 467 -34.30 26.54 2.38
C PRO A 467 -33.50 27.34 1.35
N ALA A 468 -34.08 28.41 0.80
CA ALA A 468 -33.41 29.24 -0.21
C ALA A 468 -32.05 29.78 0.28
N ALA A 469 -31.92 30.19 1.55
CA ALA A 469 -30.64 30.68 2.06
C ALA A 469 -29.50 29.63 2.06
N SER A 470 -29.83 28.33 2.09
CA SER A 470 -28.83 27.26 2.05
C SER A 470 -28.16 27.11 0.68
N LEU A 471 -28.73 27.72 -0.36
CA LEU A 471 -28.23 27.70 -1.74
C LEU A 471 -27.38 28.94 -2.08
N SER A 472 -27.05 29.76 -1.08
CA SER A 472 -26.15 30.91 -1.20
C SER A 472 -24.77 30.52 -1.73
N SER A 473 -24.15 31.40 -2.53
CA SER A 473 -22.78 31.21 -3.02
C SER A 473 -21.71 31.22 -1.93
N GLU A 474 -22.01 31.81 -0.76
CA GLU A 474 -21.09 31.93 0.38
C GLU A 474 -21.15 30.71 1.33
N GLY A 475 -22.16 29.86 1.19
CA GLY A 475 -22.34 28.66 2.01
C GLY A 475 -21.68 27.41 1.41
N ASP A 476 -21.67 26.33 2.20
CA ASP A 476 -21.25 25.01 1.72
C ASP A 476 -22.09 24.56 0.52
N PRO A 477 -21.47 24.00 -0.53
CA PRO A 477 -22.17 23.66 -1.76
C PRO A 477 -23.23 22.58 -1.52
N VAL A 478 -24.45 22.84 -1.98
CA VAL A 478 -25.55 21.86 -1.99
C VAL A 478 -25.45 21.05 -3.28
N ILE A 479 -24.84 19.87 -3.18
CA ILE A 479 -24.69 18.93 -4.30
C ILE A 479 -25.81 17.92 -4.24
N ILE A 480 -26.50 17.73 -5.36
CA ILE A 480 -27.59 16.78 -5.45
C ILE A 480 -27.01 15.36 -5.57
N PRO A 481 -27.35 14.44 -4.66
CA PRO A 481 -26.91 13.06 -4.76
C PRO A 481 -27.65 12.38 -5.92
N ALA A 482 -26.98 12.21 -7.06
CA ALA A 482 -27.57 11.62 -8.26
C ALA A 482 -28.12 10.20 -8.07
N ARG A 483 -27.52 9.47 -7.13
CA ARG A 483 -27.94 8.15 -6.67
C ARG A 483 -29.41 8.06 -6.26
N MET A 484 -30.04 9.18 -5.86
CA MET A 484 -31.47 9.23 -5.50
C MET A 484 -32.41 8.88 -6.66
N VAL A 485 -31.93 8.93 -7.90
CA VAL A 485 -32.76 8.74 -9.10
C VAL A 485 -32.45 7.45 -9.84
N LEU A 486 -31.38 6.77 -9.43
CA LEU A 486 -30.99 5.48 -9.98
C LEU A 486 -31.78 4.35 -9.33
N SER A 487 -32.33 3.46 -10.14
CA SER A 487 -32.90 2.20 -9.66
C SER A 487 -31.87 1.43 -8.84
N GLU A 488 -32.33 0.58 -7.92
CA GLU A 488 -31.45 -0.15 -7.00
C GLU A 488 -30.30 -0.89 -7.72
N ASP A 489 -30.57 -1.39 -8.92
CA ASP A 489 -29.61 -2.15 -9.75
C ASP A 489 -28.55 -1.31 -10.46
N LEU A 490 -28.64 0.02 -10.43
CA LEU A 490 -27.73 0.95 -11.12
C LEU A 490 -26.94 1.75 -10.09
N ASP A 491 -25.64 1.48 -9.94
CA ASP A 491 -24.76 2.17 -8.96
C ASP A 491 -23.57 2.87 -9.64
N TYR A 492 -23.87 3.91 -10.40
CA TYR A 492 -22.86 4.71 -11.10
C TYR A 492 -23.25 6.18 -11.14
N GLU A 493 -22.29 7.10 -11.07
CA GLU A 493 -22.57 8.53 -11.15
C GLU A 493 -23.03 8.94 -12.57
N PRO A 494 -23.90 9.95 -12.69
CA PRO A 494 -24.31 10.48 -13.97
C PRO A 494 -23.15 11.24 -14.63
N LEU A 495 -23.13 11.25 -15.96
CA LEU A 495 -22.21 12.07 -16.73
C LEU A 495 -22.56 13.55 -16.66
N ARG A 496 -23.87 13.88 -16.60
CA ARG A 496 -24.34 15.27 -16.49
C ARG A 496 -25.64 15.40 -15.71
N PHE A 497 -25.78 16.53 -15.03
CA PHE A 497 -26.99 17.03 -14.39
C PHE A 497 -27.64 18.07 -15.31
N MET A 498 -28.93 17.95 -15.54
CA MET A 498 -29.66 18.81 -16.46
C MET A 498 -30.99 19.23 -15.85
N ALA A 499 -31.47 20.43 -16.20
CA ALA A 499 -32.87 20.74 -16.03
C ALA A 499 -33.72 19.75 -16.85
N ALA A 500 -34.88 19.36 -16.32
CA ALA A 500 -35.79 18.53 -17.07
C ALA A 500 -36.21 19.23 -18.37
N SER A 501 -36.23 18.50 -19.49
CA SER A 501 -36.49 19.07 -20.82
C SER A 501 -37.85 19.76 -20.96
N ASP A 502 -38.80 19.41 -20.08
CA ASP A 502 -40.15 19.97 -20.00
C ASP A 502 -40.28 21.17 -19.03
N VAL A 503 -39.24 21.47 -18.24
CA VAL A 503 -39.27 22.52 -17.21
C VAL A 503 -38.00 23.36 -17.24
N GLU A 504 -38.13 24.62 -17.63
CA GLU A 504 -37.04 25.59 -17.47
C GLU A 504 -36.80 25.86 -15.97
N LEU A 505 -35.54 25.87 -15.55
CA LEU A 505 -35.18 26.31 -14.21
C LEU A 505 -35.56 27.79 -14.04
N PRO A 506 -36.10 28.19 -12.87
CA PRO A 506 -36.34 29.59 -12.58
C PRO A 506 -35.04 30.41 -12.75
N PRO A 507 -35.12 31.68 -13.20
CA PRO A 507 -33.92 32.48 -13.52
C PRO A 507 -33.01 32.72 -12.31
N TRP A 508 -33.56 32.57 -11.10
CA TRP A 508 -32.82 32.68 -9.84
C TRP A 508 -32.07 31.40 -9.46
N ALA A 509 -32.33 30.26 -10.10
CA ALA A 509 -31.71 28.96 -9.81
C ALA A 509 -30.80 28.51 -10.96
N ARG A 510 -29.75 27.77 -10.61
CA ARG A 510 -28.89 27.06 -11.56
C ARG A 510 -28.45 25.72 -10.99
N VAL A 511 -28.29 24.74 -11.86
CA VAL A 511 -27.65 23.46 -11.57
C VAL A 511 -26.39 23.39 -12.40
N ASP A 512 -25.25 23.16 -11.74
CA ASP A 512 -23.98 22.91 -12.42
C ASP A 512 -24.03 21.54 -13.11
N SER A 513 -23.72 21.51 -14.41
CA SER A 513 -23.93 20.31 -15.23
C SER A 513 -23.03 19.16 -14.87
N ASP A 514 -21.87 19.43 -14.29
CA ASP A 514 -20.83 18.42 -14.10
C ASP A 514 -20.84 17.94 -12.65
N THR A 515 -21.06 18.86 -11.72
CA THR A 515 -21.02 18.57 -10.27
C THR A 515 -22.39 18.34 -9.65
N GLY A 516 -23.49 18.73 -10.31
CA GLY A 516 -24.83 18.66 -9.72
C GLY A 516 -25.06 19.66 -8.59
N ARG A 517 -24.19 20.68 -8.46
CA ARG A 517 -24.35 21.74 -7.47
C ARG A 517 -25.58 22.60 -7.80
N LEU A 518 -26.52 22.66 -6.86
CA LEU A 518 -27.64 23.60 -6.91
C LEU A 518 -27.22 24.93 -6.26
N ALA A 519 -27.37 26.03 -6.99
CA ALA A 519 -26.99 27.37 -6.52
C ALA A 519 -27.98 28.44 -6.96
N LEU A 520 -27.99 29.56 -6.24
CA LEU A 520 -28.76 30.74 -6.62
C LEU A 520 -27.93 31.71 -7.47
N ASN A 521 -28.56 32.24 -8.53
CA ASN A 521 -28.08 33.42 -9.23
C ASN A 521 -28.48 34.71 -8.49
N ARG A 522 -29.64 34.68 -7.83
CA ARG A 522 -30.14 35.72 -6.93
C ARG A 522 -31.06 35.11 -5.88
N LEU A 523 -31.27 35.80 -4.77
CA LEU A 523 -32.28 35.39 -3.79
C LEU A 523 -33.69 35.46 -4.42
N PRO A 524 -34.48 34.37 -4.33
CA PRO A 524 -35.87 34.40 -4.75
C PRO A 524 -36.71 35.24 -3.78
N THR A 525 -37.73 35.90 -4.32
CA THR A 525 -38.73 36.64 -3.54
C THR A 525 -39.74 35.68 -2.91
N ALA A 526 -40.48 36.15 -1.89
CA ALA A 526 -41.49 35.33 -1.22
C ALA A 526 -42.58 34.78 -2.16
N ASN A 527 -42.88 35.47 -3.26
CA ASN A 527 -43.85 35.04 -4.27
C ASN A 527 -43.30 33.98 -5.23
N GLU A 528 -41.98 33.79 -5.28
CA GLU A 528 -41.31 32.79 -6.11
C GLU A 528 -41.10 31.46 -5.37
N LEU A 529 -41.50 31.38 -4.09
CA LEU A 529 -41.34 30.20 -3.24
C LEU A 529 -42.71 29.71 -2.71
N PRO A 530 -42.90 28.39 -2.51
CA PRO A 530 -41.96 27.32 -2.83
C PRO A 530 -41.88 27.03 -4.33
N ALA A 531 -40.72 26.59 -4.80
CA ALA A 531 -40.50 26.23 -6.20
C ALA A 531 -40.00 24.80 -6.34
N GLN A 532 -40.55 24.06 -7.28
CA GLN A 532 -40.13 22.70 -7.62
C GLN A 532 -39.18 22.74 -8.81
N LEU A 533 -37.97 22.23 -8.60
CA LEU A 533 -36.93 22.10 -9.62
C LEU A 533 -36.85 20.64 -10.02
N ARG A 534 -37.09 20.34 -11.30
CA ARG A 534 -36.94 18.98 -11.83
C ARG A 534 -35.59 18.82 -12.49
N ILE A 535 -34.84 17.81 -12.07
CA ILE A 535 -33.45 17.60 -12.45
C ILE A 535 -33.35 16.21 -13.08
N GLN A 536 -32.91 16.18 -14.32
CA GLN A 536 -32.66 14.98 -15.11
C GLN A 536 -31.16 14.65 -15.13
N PHE A 537 -30.87 13.38 -15.38
CA PHE A 537 -29.51 12.85 -15.39
C PHE A 537 -29.20 12.25 -16.76
N ALA A 538 -28.02 12.59 -17.29
CA ALA A 538 -27.49 11.96 -18.48
C ALA A 538 -26.47 10.91 -18.06
N HIS A 539 -26.66 9.68 -18.52
CA HIS A 539 -25.80 8.54 -18.21
C HIS A 539 -25.02 8.09 -19.45
N ALA A 540 -24.05 7.18 -19.26
CA ALA A 540 -23.25 6.65 -20.37
C ALA A 540 -24.10 5.90 -21.40
N GLU A 541 -25.22 5.32 -20.97
CA GLU A 541 -26.19 4.64 -21.81
C GLU A 541 -27.12 5.61 -22.57
N GLY A 542 -27.04 6.90 -22.30
CA GLY A 542 -27.92 7.95 -22.84
C GLY A 542 -28.85 8.53 -21.79
N ARG A 543 -29.97 9.12 -22.24
CA ARG A 543 -31.02 9.61 -21.34
C ARG A 543 -31.88 8.42 -20.94
N LEU A 544 -32.10 8.25 -19.64
CA LEU A 544 -33.08 7.30 -19.13
C LEU A 544 -34.47 7.87 -19.47
N GLU A 545 -35.19 7.24 -20.40
CA GLU A 545 -36.51 7.67 -20.84
C GLU A 545 -37.62 7.37 -19.80
N ASP A 546 -37.28 6.68 -18.72
CA ASP A 546 -38.25 6.23 -17.74
C ASP A 546 -38.72 7.38 -16.84
N THR A 547 -40.01 7.40 -16.51
CA THR A 547 -40.66 8.49 -15.75
C THR A 547 -40.11 8.67 -14.33
N GLY A 548 -39.34 7.71 -13.83
CA GLY A 548 -38.59 7.80 -12.56
C GLY A 548 -37.22 8.47 -12.66
N ALA A 549 -36.74 8.82 -13.86
CA ALA A 549 -35.37 9.31 -14.10
C ALA A 549 -35.15 10.81 -13.80
N HIS A 550 -36.02 11.43 -13.01
CA HIS A 550 -35.86 12.82 -12.60
C HIS A 550 -36.02 13.00 -11.09
N LEU A 551 -35.17 13.83 -10.50
CA LEU A 551 -35.29 14.26 -9.11
C LEU A 551 -36.12 15.54 -9.07
N THR A 552 -37.15 15.56 -8.23
CA THR A 552 -37.83 16.81 -7.89
C THR A 552 -37.26 17.35 -6.59
N VAL A 553 -36.67 18.53 -6.63
CA VAL A 553 -36.17 19.27 -5.47
C VAL A 553 -37.11 20.43 -5.20
N THR A 554 -37.51 20.65 -3.95
CA THR A 554 -38.39 21.78 -3.61
C THR A 554 -37.62 22.81 -2.77
N VAL A 555 -37.47 24.00 -3.32
CA VAL A 555 -36.88 25.16 -2.62
C VAL A 555 -37.99 25.89 -1.87
N ILE A 556 -37.79 26.13 -0.58
CA ILE A 556 -38.77 26.71 0.34
C ILE A 556 -38.23 27.99 1.00
N PRO A 557 -39.10 28.84 1.58
CA PRO A 557 -38.65 29.94 2.43
C PRO A 557 -37.85 29.44 3.63
N ASP A 558 -37.01 30.31 4.20
CA ASP A 558 -36.20 29.94 5.36
C ASP A 558 -37.08 29.62 6.57
N MET A 559 -36.84 28.46 7.17
CA MET A 559 -37.58 27.96 8.33
C MET A 559 -36.65 27.91 9.55
N PRO A 560 -37.16 28.18 10.75
CA PRO A 560 -36.37 28.08 11.98
C PRO A 560 -35.93 26.65 12.28
N THR A 561 -36.67 25.66 11.78
CA THR A 561 -36.35 24.24 11.91
C THR A 561 -35.67 23.70 10.65
N GLN A 562 -34.47 23.17 10.82
CA GLN A 562 -33.69 22.56 9.75
C GLN A 562 -34.14 21.10 9.55
N ALA A 563 -34.75 20.81 8.39
CA ALA A 563 -35.31 19.49 8.11
C ALA A 563 -34.28 18.35 8.20
N TRP A 564 -33.05 18.60 7.79
CA TRP A 564 -31.97 17.62 7.83
C TRP A 564 -31.47 17.32 9.25
N VAL A 565 -31.40 18.33 10.13
CA VAL A 565 -31.06 18.13 11.55
C VAL A 565 -32.11 17.26 12.23
N MET A 566 -33.40 17.48 11.92
CA MET A 566 -34.49 16.65 12.43
C MET A 566 -34.45 15.22 11.90
N ALA A 567 -33.94 15.01 10.68
CA ALA A 567 -33.79 13.69 10.08
C ALA A 567 -32.60 12.90 10.67
N THR A 568 -31.55 13.57 11.16
CA THR A 568 -30.34 12.92 11.66
C THR A 568 -30.60 11.97 12.83
N LYS A 569 -31.38 12.42 13.84
CA LYS A 569 -31.57 11.60 15.05
C LYS A 569 -32.29 10.26 14.77
N PRO A 570 -33.42 10.21 14.05
CA PRO A 570 -34.03 8.94 13.67
C PRO A 570 -33.11 7.99 12.89
N LEU A 571 -32.24 8.52 12.02
CA LEU A 571 -31.25 7.73 11.28
C LEU A 571 -30.24 7.08 12.23
N VAL A 572 -29.66 7.87 13.14
CA VAL A 572 -28.68 7.40 14.11
C VAL A 572 -29.31 6.45 15.12
N ASP A 573 -30.53 6.71 15.59
CA ASP A 573 -31.26 5.83 16.50
C ASP A 573 -31.50 4.45 15.83
N ARG A 574 -31.83 4.41 14.52
CA ARG A 574 -31.96 3.15 13.76
C ARG A 574 -30.62 2.43 13.59
N PHE A 575 -29.55 3.17 13.31
CA PHE A 575 -28.18 2.63 13.19
C PHE A 575 -27.68 2.04 14.51
N ALA A 576 -27.91 2.74 15.63
CA ALA A 576 -27.50 2.33 16.97
C ALA A 576 -28.22 1.06 17.45
N ASP A 577 -29.46 0.85 17.00
CA ASP A 577 -30.24 -0.34 17.32
C ASP A 577 -29.69 -1.60 16.61
N VAL A 578 -28.88 -2.37 17.33
CA VAL A 578 -28.26 -3.62 16.84
C VAL A 578 -29.30 -4.65 16.38
N SER A 579 -30.52 -4.62 16.96
CA SER A 579 -31.58 -5.56 16.56
C SER A 579 -32.19 -5.22 15.19
N LYS A 580 -32.16 -3.95 14.78
CA LYS A 580 -32.70 -3.48 13.50
C LYS A 580 -31.63 -3.27 12.44
N SER A 581 -30.38 -3.08 12.86
CA SER A 581 -29.23 -2.83 11.98
C SER A 581 -28.08 -3.74 12.41
N ASN A 582 -28.24 -5.07 12.29
CA ASN A 582 -27.18 -6.03 12.61
C ASN A 582 -26.06 -5.99 11.55
N LEU A 583 -25.28 -4.91 11.55
CA LEU A 583 -24.17 -4.67 10.62
C LEU A 583 -22.91 -5.37 11.11
N GLU A 584 -22.07 -5.80 10.17
CA GLU A 584 -20.71 -6.27 10.43
C GLU A 584 -19.92 -5.20 11.23
N ARG A 585 -18.99 -5.65 12.09
CA ARG A 585 -18.29 -4.79 13.06
C ARG A 585 -17.47 -3.68 12.40
N GLY A 586 -16.72 -3.99 11.35
CA GLY A 586 -15.95 -3.01 10.56
C GLY A 586 -16.86 -1.99 9.87
N VAL A 587 -17.92 -2.47 9.21
CA VAL A 587 -18.95 -1.60 8.58
C VAL A 587 -19.57 -0.65 9.59
N ARG A 588 -19.95 -1.16 10.77
CA ARG A 588 -20.50 -0.38 11.87
C ARG A 588 -19.52 0.68 12.37
N ALA A 589 -18.24 0.35 12.52
CA ALA A 589 -17.22 1.31 12.95
C ALA A 589 -17.05 2.46 11.94
N SER A 590 -16.95 2.14 10.64
CA SER A 590 -16.83 3.17 9.59
C SER A 590 -18.08 4.06 9.50
N LEU A 591 -19.27 3.49 9.67
CA LEU A 591 -20.50 4.26 9.72
C LEU A 591 -20.57 5.16 10.95
N GLN A 592 -20.15 4.68 12.11
CA GLN A 592 -20.11 5.48 13.33
C GLN A 592 -19.19 6.69 13.18
N GLU A 593 -18.02 6.52 12.56
CA GLU A 593 -17.12 7.63 12.21
C GLU A 593 -17.84 8.64 11.32
N ARG A 594 -18.52 8.21 10.27
CA ARG A 594 -19.23 9.12 9.33
C ARG A 594 -20.40 9.82 10.00
N PHE A 595 -21.21 9.12 10.80
CA PHE A 595 -22.28 9.74 11.57
C PHE A 595 -21.76 10.77 12.56
N SER A 596 -20.55 10.60 13.11
CA SER A 596 -19.96 11.55 14.05
C SER A 596 -19.71 12.95 13.47
N GLU A 597 -19.61 13.07 12.13
CA GLU A 597 -19.45 14.37 11.46
C GLU A 597 -20.69 15.29 11.64
N ILE A 598 -21.87 14.68 11.87
CA ILE A 598 -23.18 15.36 11.98
C ILE A 598 -23.96 15.01 13.25
N TYR A 599 -23.43 14.14 14.11
CA TYR A 599 -24.07 13.69 15.33
C TYR A 599 -23.05 13.48 16.45
N ASP A 600 -23.30 14.04 17.62
CA ASP A 600 -22.50 13.83 18.81
C ASP A 600 -23.10 12.66 19.61
N PHE A 601 -22.38 11.54 19.66
CA PHE A 601 -22.81 10.36 20.40
C PHE A 601 -22.70 10.54 21.92
N ASP A 602 -21.79 11.41 22.39
CA ASP A 602 -21.49 11.64 23.81
C ASP A 602 -22.22 12.86 24.40
N GLY A 603 -23.15 13.44 23.63
CA GLY A 603 -23.88 14.65 23.96
C GLY A 603 -24.61 14.63 25.32
N ASN A 604 -24.93 15.84 25.77
CA ASN A 604 -25.43 16.21 27.11
C ASN A 604 -26.15 15.10 27.90
N GLY A 605 -25.42 14.44 28.83
CA GLY A 605 -25.94 13.39 29.70
C GLY A 605 -26.02 11.99 29.07
N GLY A 606 -25.20 11.70 28.05
CA GLY A 606 -25.20 10.40 27.34
C GLY A 606 -26.38 10.22 26.38
N LYS A 607 -27.12 11.29 26.12
CA LYS A 607 -28.19 11.33 25.11
C LYS A 607 -27.62 12.04 23.90
N GLY A 608 -27.21 11.28 22.89
CA GLY A 608 -26.62 11.84 21.68
C GLY A 608 -27.49 12.92 21.02
N ILE A 609 -26.84 13.89 20.38
CA ILE A 609 -27.45 15.12 19.86
C ILE A 609 -27.04 15.33 18.40
N ALA A 610 -28.00 15.67 17.54
CA ALA A 610 -27.71 16.05 16.16
C ALA A 610 -27.01 17.42 16.12
N LEU A 611 -25.88 17.48 15.40
CA LEU A 611 -25.10 18.70 15.24
C LEU A 611 -25.77 19.65 14.25
N GLN A 612 -25.71 20.95 14.53
CA GLN A 612 -26.21 22.01 13.63
C GLN A 612 -25.18 22.26 12.52
N ARG A 613 -25.21 21.40 11.49
CA ARG A 613 -24.34 21.51 10.30
C ARG A 613 -25.10 22.11 9.11
N PRO A 614 -24.43 22.80 8.17
CA PRO A 614 -25.06 23.24 6.92
C PRO A 614 -25.59 22.08 6.07
N LEU A 615 -26.61 22.35 5.25
CA LEU A 615 -27.26 21.33 4.41
C LEU A 615 -26.26 20.64 3.46
N GLY A 616 -25.36 21.40 2.83
CA GLY A 616 -24.34 20.84 1.92
C GLY A 616 -23.47 19.78 2.60
N VAL A 617 -23.00 20.06 3.83
CA VAL A 617 -22.21 19.11 4.64
C VAL A 617 -23.04 17.88 5.00
N TRP A 618 -24.31 18.06 5.37
CA TRP A 618 -25.19 16.94 5.71
C TRP A 618 -25.46 16.03 4.50
N LEU A 619 -25.72 16.59 3.32
CA LEU A 619 -25.94 15.84 2.08
C LEU A 619 -24.69 15.06 1.66
N ASP A 620 -23.51 15.68 1.78
CA ASP A 620 -22.24 15.01 1.54
C ASP A 620 -22.06 13.80 2.47
N VAL A 621 -22.17 14.01 3.80
CA VAL A 621 -22.03 12.92 4.78
C VAL A 621 -23.05 11.79 4.54
N MET A 622 -24.31 12.12 4.29
CA MET A 622 -25.36 11.13 4.03
C MET A 622 -25.18 10.40 2.70
N GLY A 623 -24.73 11.10 1.66
CA GLY A 623 -24.36 10.48 0.38
C GLY A 623 -23.21 9.49 0.54
N ARG A 624 -22.22 9.81 1.38
CA ARG A 624 -21.10 8.92 1.73
C ARG A 624 -21.57 7.69 2.51
N ILE A 625 -22.41 7.89 3.53
CA ILE A 625 -23.03 6.81 4.32
C ILE A 625 -23.84 5.86 3.43
N LEU A 626 -24.65 6.41 2.54
CA LEU A 626 -25.49 5.62 1.63
C LEU A 626 -24.64 4.73 0.73
N ARG A 627 -23.57 5.27 0.11
CA ARG A 627 -22.65 4.49 -0.72
C ARG A 627 -22.02 3.34 0.06
N LEU A 628 -21.52 3.62 1.27
CA LEU A 628 -20.91 2.60 2.13
C LEU A 628 -21.90 1.48 2.47
N LEU A 629 -23.15 1.81 2.81
CA LEU A 629 -24.18 0.81 3.11
C LEU A 629 -24.51 -0.07 1.90
N ARG A 630 -24.58 0.51 0.69
CA ARG A 630 -24.83 -0.23 -0.54
C ARG A 630 -23.65 -1.12 -0.92
N SER A 631 -22.43 -0.62 -0.80
CA SER A 631 -21.20 -1.42 -0.96
C SER A 631 -21.19 -2.60 0.00
N ALA A 632 -21.52 -2.38 1.28
CA ALA A 632 -21.62 -3.45 2.28
C ALA A 632 -22.69 -4.49 1.93
N ALA A 633 -23.84 -4.05 1.42
CA ALA A 633 -24.92 -4.92 0.99
C ALA A 633 -24.54 -5.74 -0.25
N GLY A 634 -23.93 -5.12 -1.26
CA GLY A 634 -23.54 -5.78 -2.52
C GLY A 634 -22.36 -6.74 -2.38
N ALA A 635 -21.40 -6.40 -1.52
CA ALA A 635 -20.23 -7.26 -1.26
C ALA A 635 -20.54 -8.48 -0.38
N ASN A 636 -21.77 -8.62 0.14
CA ASN A 636 -22.18 -9.69 1.06
C ASN A 636 -21.15 -9.91 2.18
N LEU A 637 -20.70 -8.82 2.80
CA LEU A 637 -19.68 -8.87 3.86
C LEU A 637 -20.23 -9.59 5.09
N ALA A 638 -20.06 -10.92 5.11
CA ALA A 638 -20.25 -11.78 6.26
C ALA A 638 -18.90 -12.44 6.53
N PHE A 639 -18.08 -11.82 7.37
CA PHE A 639 -16.86 -12.47 7.83
C PHE A 639 -17.25 -13.62 8.77
N PRO A 640 -16.84 -14.87 8.50
CA PRO A 640 -17.04 -15.94 9.46
C PRO A 640 -16.34 -15.59 10.78
N HIS A 641 -17.10 -15.70 11.87
CA HIS A 641 -16.64 -15.44 13.23
C HIS A 641 -15.57 -16.42 13.71
#